data_AF-A0AA51N0C9-F1
#
_entry.id   AF-A0AA51N0C9-F1
#
_cell.length_a   1.000
_cell.length_b   1.000
_cell.length_c   1.000
_cell.angle_alpha   90.00
_cell.angle_beta   90.00
_cell.angle_gamma   90.00
#
_symmetry.space_group_name_H-M   'P 1'
#
loop_
_entity.id
_entity.type
_entity.pdbx_description
1 polymer ?
#
loop_
_entity_poly.entity_id
_entity_poly.type
_entity_poly.pdbx_seq_one_letter_code
_entity_poly.pdbx_strand_id
1 'polypeptide(L)'
;MKDFTYSGTSITGFSEVGKEKFKTNKNLILPSLNELGEVITSIGDGAFSIADYSNKADPKVGINSVKLPSTIKIIGKQAFHYNALTSIDIPDSVTSIKMSAFNGNRLQFLVLPDSVTELEGGAFTLNEISELKLSSGLTVISPAFAFNKLKYIEIPEGVTRIDDKAFSDNELVEVKLPSTLKYLSGFNNNEFRSITIPESVEELGSHAFASNKLTSVTIPGNVKIIGKRAFNNTWHDQLLNSVIIEEGVEKIDDSAFANNQLKDVEIPSSLKELNGNSFFKNLGYNGLVHLFAPNYENTNELQESKYHVINPAKLIIKYVFEDNILKEEPTFKNPSTGEYLHIGDKNIEIIPQYSDNQYEPSDTNPISIDLDHKENILTIQCKEKDMVEEVTIKSIGKVGSIAVNFGTSKDVAMDRLAKKTFIIDSNNKEHEAVLNWVLDNYNGEIAGNYTAVGTFELPQGMVQSNPEIKLEVTTNIIVKENSEDTQDGVWTVEDFTYEETTITGFSESGMEKLETNKDLILPKTNPQGENITHIGEGAFANKGLTSLIISEGLNGLVIEASAFKENQLNKVIIPEGVREILTFAFYKNNLRYVDFPGTLQKVGNQGFAHNELISLIFPEGNEKLCLDSLSFYNNKLTSITILMEVNKIHEEAFKSNEGYENDNNKVHIFLAKVDPENNGLFQNSSYHRITMLSIESIKEIQTIEVDSGTIRENIDLPKEITLKLNNGDTKEVNVEWVSNDYDAKKAGEYTFIGSYDLPEGMTGEKPEITAKVRVRETLAEKSEFEFSDGKITGYTGTETDIIIPETINGQTVVAIGDNAFKGKGLTSVQIPNGVKTIGTAAFAQNELTEVGLPKELTETGNMAFFQNKLTSVKINDGLTVISTASFRDNQLTSIEIPESVTSIARQAFMDNQLETINIPSKINDIGTSAFQNNNLSVVTMPVDIVNIETIGSKAFDGNPNIKLEYLILVEAIEEAEKIDTTDKPEELVQALEKAIEEAKELNEKPNAALEEVKEAVQNINSAIEALNLDEITEETAA
;
A
#
# COMPACT_ATOMS: atom_id res chain seq x y z
N MET A 1 -50.40 13.76 -21.71
CA MET A 1 -51.80 13.84 -21.25
C MET A 1 -52.49 12.55 -21.68
N LYS A 2 -53.46 12.55 -22.61
CA LYS A 2 -54.28 11.39 -23.03
C LYS A 2 -53.63 10.01 -23.19
N ASP A 3 -52.34 9.92 -23.49
CA ASP A 3 -51.60 8.64 -23.57
C ASP A 3 -51.36 7.98 -22.19
N PHE A 4 -51.60 8.69 -21.08
CA PHE A 4 -51.28 8.26 -19.72
C PHE A 4 -52.48 8.30 -18.77
N THR A 5 -52.34 7.59 -17.65
CA THR A 5 -53.24 7.61 -16.48
C THR A 5 -52.59 8.39 -15.34
N TYR A 6 -53.42 8.92 -14.44
CA TYR A 6 -52.99 9.85 -13.41
C TYR A 6 -53.69 9.58 -12.08
N SER A 7 -52.96 9.81 -10.98
CA SER A 7 -53.50 9.93 -9.63
C SER A 7 -53.02 11.25 -9.03
N GLY A 8 -53.84 12.30 -9.17
CA GLY A 8 -53.44 13.68 -8.86
C GLY A 8 -52.25 14.14 -9.72
N THR A 9 -51.16 14.53 -9.06
CA THR A 9 -49.89 14.96 -9.68
C THR A 9 -48.94 13.81 -10.03
N SER A 10 -49.40 12.55 -9.94
CA SER A 10 -48.59 11.36 -10.23
C SER A 10 -49.03 10.67 -11.54
N ILE A 11 -48.08 10.29 -12.39
CA ILE A 11 -48.34 9.45 -13.58
C ILE A 11 -48.38 7.97 -13.18
N THR A 12 -49.50 7.29 -13.39
CA THR A 12 -49.72 5.88 -12.98
C THR A 12 -49.61 4.86 -14.11
N GLY A 13 -49.12 5.26 -15.29
CA GLY A 13 -48.86 4.38 -16.43
C GLY A 13 -49.69 4.72 -17.68
N PHE A 14 -49.69 3.84 -18.68
CA PHE A 14 -50.41 4.06 -19.95
C PHE A 14 -51.94 4.03 -19.83
N SER A 15 -52.62 4.94 -20.54
CA SER A 15 -54.05 4.79 -20.87
C SER A 15 -54.26 3.74 -21.96
N GLU A 16 -55.49 3.35 -22.26
CA GLU A 16 -55.77 2.46 -23.41
C GLU A 16 -55.27 3.04 -24.75
N VAL A 17 -55.29 4.37 -24.91
CA VAL A 17 -54.73 5.05 -26.09
C VAL A 17 -53.19 4.94 -26.09
N GLY A 18 -52.57 5.11 -24.93
CA GLY A 18 -51.12 4.91 -24.75
C GLY A 18 -50.68 3.48 -25.05
N LYS A 19 -51.44 2.48 -24.60
CA LYS A 19 -51.16 1.05 -24.84
C LYS A 19 -51.17 0.70 -26.33
N GLU A 20 -52.13 1.21 -27.10
CA GLU A 20 -52.14 1.03 -28.56
C GLU A 20 -50.95 1.72 -29.23
N LYS A 21 -50.63 2.96 -28.83
CA LYS A 21 -49.47 3.72 -29.33
C LYS A 21 -48.13 3.03 -29.01
N PHE A 22 -48.03 2.40 -27.84
CA PHE A 22 -46.84 1.69 -27.36
C PHE A 22 -46.57 0.35 -28.08
N LYS A 23 -47.51 -0.15 -28.91
CA LYS A 23 -47.26 -1.28 -29.81
C LYS A 23 -46.29 -0.94 -30.94
N THR A 24 -46.20 0.34 -31.33
CA THR A 24 -45.39 0.78 -32.48
C THR A 24 -44.35 1.83 -32.14
N ASN A 25 -44.52 2.60 -31.05
CA ASN A 25 -43.51 3.53 -30.55
C ASN A 25 -43.03 3.14 -29.14
N LYS A 26 -41.71 2.91 -28.99
CA LYS A 26 -41.06 2.57 -27.71
C LYS A 26 -40.39 3.74 -27.00
N ASN A 27 -40.48 4.95 -27.55
CA ASN A 27 -39.86 6.15 -27.01
C ASN A 27 -40.93 7.02 -26.35
N LEU A 28 -40.78 7.30 -25.05
CA LEU A 28 -41.73 8.06 -24.25
C LEU A 28 -41.27 9.50 -24.02
N ILE A 29 -42.23 10.40 -23.96
CA ILE A 29 -42.06 11.76 -23.45
C ILE A 29 -43.14 11.96 -22.40
N LEU A 30 -42.76 12.08 -21.13
CA LEU A 30 -43.71 12.28 -20.04
C LEU A 30 -44.08 13.77 -19.95
N PRO A 31 -45.38 14.11 -19.80
CA PRO A 31 -45.83 15.49 -19.77
C PRO A 31 -45.61 16.12 -18.39
N SER A 32 -45.28 17.41 -18.35
CA SER A 32 -45.19 18.20 -17.11
C SER A 32 -46.55 18.52 -16.48
N LEU A 33 -47.67 18.32 -17.19
CA LEU A 33 -49.05 18.57 -16.71
C LEU A 33 -49.97 17.35 -16.88
N ASN A 34 -50.95 17.20 -15.96
CA ASN A 34 -52.10 16.30 -16.12
C ASN A 34 -53.24 16.95 -16.95
N GLU A 35 -54.34 16.23 -17.18
CA GLU A 35 -55.47 16.73 -17.98
C GLU A 35 -56.28 17.85 -17.32
N LEU A 36 -56.06 18.12 -16.02
CA LEU A 36 -56.65 19.23 -15.27
C LEU A 36 -55.76 20.48 -15.25
N GLY A 37 -54.53 20.39 -15.81
CA GLY A 37 -53.54 21.46 -15.78
C GLY A 37 -52.69 21.49 -14.50
N GLU A 38 -52.76 20.46 -13.66
CA GLU A 38 -51.92 20.34 -12.47
C GLU A 38 -50.52 19.83 -12.84
N VAL A 39 -49.48 20.35 -12.18
CA VAL A 39 -48.08 19.97 -12.44
C VAL A 39 -47.82 18.53 -11.99
N ILE A 40 -47.20 17.73 -12.84
CA ILE A 40 -46.74 16.37 -12.50
C ILE A 40 -45.50 16.47 -11.63
N THR A 41 -45.56 15.91 -10.43
CA THR A 41 -44.48 15.91 -9.44
C THR A 41 -43.90 14.53 -9.18
N SER A 42 -44.52 13.45 -9.69
CA SER A 42 -44.01 12.09 -9.49
C SER A 42 -44.43 11.11 -10.59
N ILE A 43 -43.69 10.00 -10.64
CA ILE A 43 -44.03 8.80 -11.40
C ILE A 43 -44.44 7.75 -10.37
N GLY A 44 -45.62 7.14 -10.55
CA GLY A 44 -46.21 6.22 -9.59
C GLY A 44 -45.57 4.84 -9.60
N ASP A 45 -45.78 4.09 -8.51
CA ASP A 45 -45.28 2.73 -8.34
C ASP A 45 -45.74 1.81 -9.50
N GLY A 46 -44.78 1.13 -10.12
CA GLY A 46 -44.99 0.19 -11.22
C GLY A 46 -45.54 0.80 -12.52
N ALA A 47 -45.64 2.13 -12.65
CA ALA A 47 -46.36 2.82 -13.73
C ALA A 47 -46.03 2.31 -15.15
N PHE A 48 -44.77 1.97 -15.41
CA PHE A 48 -44.30 1.45 -16.69
C PHE A 48 -43.58 0.10 -16.55
N SER A 49 -43.79 -0.64 -15.46
CA SER A 49 -43.14 -1.94 -15.23
C SER A 49 -43.61 -3.02 -16.22
N ILE A 50 -42.68 -3.84 -16.71
CA ILE A 50 -43.00 -5.06 -17.45
C ILE A 50 -43.13 -6.23 -16.47
N ALA A 51 -44.36 -6.71 -16.28
CA ALA A 51 -44.64 -7.79 -15.31
C ALA A 51 -44.20 -9.20 -15.79
N ASP A 52 -43.85 -9.37 -17.06
CA ASP A 52 -43.43 -10.64 -17.64
C ASP A 52 -41.91 -10.74 -17.77
N TYR A 53 -41.30 -11.49 -16.85
CA TYR A 53 -39.85 -11.65 -16.74
C TYR A 53 -39.20 -12.31 -17.97
N SER A 54 -39.94 -13.05 -18.82
CA SER A 54 -39.36 -13.63 -20.05
C SER A 54 -38.96 -12.59 -21.08
N ASN A 55 -39.51 -11.37 -20.97
CA ASN A 55 -39.33 -10.29 -21.95
C ASN A 55 -38.52 -9.11 -21.37
N LYS A 56 -37.84 -9.32 -20.23
CA LYS A 56 -37.00 -8.29 -19.59
C LYS A 56 -35.97 -7.77 -20.59
N ALA A 57 -35.80 -6.45 -20.66
CA ALA A 57 -34.85 -5.80 -21.55
C ALA A 57 -34.99 -6.08 -23.07
N ASP A 58 -36.10 -6.69 -23.55
CA ASP A 58 -36.36 -6.83 -24.99
C ASP A 58 -36.84 -5.47 -25.58
N PRO A 59 -36.07 -4.82 -26.47
CA PRO A 59 -36.43 -3.54 -27.08
C PRO A 59 -37.62 -3.61 -28.06
N LYS A 60 -38.18 -4.81 -28.30
CA LYS A 60 -39.46 -5.01 -29.02
C LYS A 60 -40.67 -4.94 -28.09
N VAL A 61 -40.47 -5.23 -26.80
CA VAL A 61 -41.55 -5.28 -25.79
C VAL A 61 -41.52 -4.04 -24.91
N GLY A 62 -40.35 -3.67 -24.38
CA GLY A 62 -40.17 -2.57 -23.43
C GLY A 62 -40.04 -1.17 -24.03
N ILE A 63 -39.88 -0.20 -23.14
CA ILE A 63 -39.51 1.18 -23.44
C ILE A 63 -38.01 1.23 -23.75
N ASN A 64 -37.63 1.93 -24.82
CA ASN A 64 -36.24 2.05 -25.27
C ASN A 64 -35.62 3.40 -24.86
N SER A 65 -36.44 4.44 -24.72
CA SER A 65 -36.04 5.73 -24.14
C SER A 65 -37.23 6.43 -23.47
N VAL A 66 -36.95 7.26 -22.47
CA VAL A 66 -37.95 8.12 -21.83
C VAL A 66 -37.35 9.49 -21.50
N LYS A 67 -38.01 10.57 -21.93
CA LYS A 67 -37.71 11.92 -21.46
C LYS A 67 -38.62 12.29 -20.29
N LEU A 68 -38.01 12.64 -19.17
CA LEU A 68 -38.68 13.14 -17.97
C LEU A 68 -38.87 14.67 -18.05
N PRO A 69 -39.97 15.23 -17.52
CA PRO A 69 -40.08 16.67 -17.33
C PRO A 69 -39.31 17.12 -16.07
N SER A 70 -38.74 18.32 -16.10
CA SER A 70 -38.04 18.98 -14.97
C SER A 70 -38.94 19.41 -13.79
N THR A 71 -40.07 18.70 -13.62
CA THR A 71 -41.02 18.87 -12.52
C THR A 71 -41.14 17.61 -11.66
N ILE A 72 -40.58 16.47 -12.10
CA ILE A 72 -40.57 15.22 -11.31
C ILE A 72 -39.67 15.40 -10.09
N LYS A 73 -40.21 15.09 -8.90
CA LYS A 73 -39.47 15.05 -7.64
C LYS A 73 -39.21 13.63 -7.13
N ILE A 74 -40.11 12.70 -7.46
CA ILE A 74 -40.09 11.32 -6.98
C ILE A 74 -40.30 10.36 -8.14
N ILE A 75 -39.39 9.40 -8.30
CA ILE A 75 -39.53 8.26 -9.21
C ILE A 75 -39.93 7.04 -8.37
N GLY A 76 -41.17 6.60 -8.52
CA GLY A 76 -41.81 5.57 -7.69
C GLY A 76 -41.23 4.17 -7.81
N LYS A 77 -41.61 3.31 -6.87
CA LYS A 77 -41.09 1.95 -6.74
C LYS A 77 -41.35 1.17 -8.03
N GLN A 78 -40.33 0.55 -8.59
CA GLN A 78 -40.42 -0.24 -9.83
C GLN A 78 -40.99 0.53 -11.04
N ALA A 79 -40.94 1.87 -11.06
CA ALA A 79 -41.59 2.72 -12.08
C ALA A 79 -41.26 2.32 -13.54
N PHE A 80 -40.02 1.94 -13.84
CA PHE A 80 -39.53 1.51 -15.16
C PHE A 80 -38.94 0.08 -15.17
N HIS A 81 -39.26 -0.73 -14.17
CA HIS A 81 -38.71 -2.07 -13.94
C HIS A 81 -38.90 -3.02 -15.16
N TYR A 82 -37.81 -3.69 -15.56
CA TYR A 82 -37.68 -4.61 -16.71
C TYR A 82 -37.85 -4.04 -18.13
N ASN A 83 -37.72 -2.71 -18.33
CA ASN A 83 -37.70 -2.10 -19.66
C ASN A 83 -36.33 -2.25 -20.36
N ALA A 84 -36.16 -1.60 -21.52
CA ALA A 84 -34.96 -1.69 -22.35
C ALA A 84 -34.24 -0.31 -22.48
N LEU A 85 -34.36 0.55 -21.46
CA LEU A 85 -33.70 1.86 -21.43
C LEU A 85 -32.19 1.70 -21.46
N THR A 86 -31.51 2.34 -22.42
CA THR A 86 -30.03 2.36 -22.52
C THR A 86 -29.38 3.57 -21.86
N SER A 87 -30.15 4.64 -21.64
CA SER A 87 -29.76 5.82 -20.87
C SER A 87 -30.99 6.46 -20.22
N ILE A 88 -30.75 7.30 -19.22
CA ILE A 88 -31.79 8.11 -18.58
C ILE A 88 -31.25 9.48 -18.19
N ASP A 89 -32.02 10.51 -18.53
CA ASP A 89 -31.85 11.90 -18.07
C ASP A 89 -32.68 12.06 -16.78
N ILE A 90 -32.02 12.32 -15.65
CA ILE A 90 -32.61 12.50 -14.32
C ILE A 90 -32.55 14.00 -14.00
N PRO A 91 -33.66 14.76 -14.07
CA PRO A 91 -33.61 16.20 -13.87
C PRO A 91 -33.31 16.61 -12.43
N ASP A 92 -32.65 17.76 -12.23
CA ASP A 92 -32.27 18.33 -10.93
C ASP A 92 -33.44 18.55 -9.95
N SER A 93 -34.68 18.46 -10.42
CA SER A 93 -35.88 18.47 -9.57
C SER A 93 -36.08 17.18 -8.76
N VAL A 94 -35.45 16.06 -9.16
CA VAL A 94 -35.63 14.74 -8.56
C VAL A 94 -34.84 14.63 -7.26
N THR A 95 -35.55 14.47 -6.14
CA THR A 95 -34.92 14.31 -4.82
C THR A 95 -34.94 12.86 -4.31
N SER A 96 -35.76 12.00 -4.93
CA SER A 96 -36.06 10.65 -4.43
C SER A 96 -36.23 9.63 -5.56
N ILE A 97 -35.47 8.54 -5.49
CA ILE A 97 -35.53 7.40 -6.42
C ILE A 97 -35.81 6.13 -5.63
N LYS A 98 -37.02 5.59 -5.79
CA LYS A 98 -37.59 4.53 -4.96
C LYS A 98 -37.20 3.11 -5.40
N MET A 99 -37.45 2.15 -4.53
CA MET A 99 -36.94 0.77 -4.63
C MET A 99 -37.15 0.16 -6.02
N SER A 100 -36.07 -0.34 -6.61
CA SER A 100 -36.06 -0.98 -7.94
C SER A 100 -36.62 -0.15 -9.09
N ALA A 101 -36.68 1.19 -8.98
CA ALA A 101 -37.27 2.10 -10.00
C ALA A 101 -36.83 1.80 -11.44
N PHE A 102 -35.54 1.56 -11.66
CA PHE A 102 -34.92 1.26 -12.96
C PHE A 102 -34.29 -0.14 -13.03
N ASN A 103 -34.65 -1.06 -12.11
CA ASN A 103 -34.06 -2.41 -12.11
C ASN A 103 -34.32 -3.14 -13.44
N GLY A 104 -33.33 -3.91 -13.90
CA GLY A 104 -33.51 -4.82 -15.03
C GLY A 104 -33.62 -4.12 -16.38
N ASN A 105 -33.04 -2.93 -16.52
CA ASN A 105 -32.95 -2.18 -17.76
C ASN A 105 -31.59 -2.47 -18.46
N ARG A 106 -31.13 -1.55 -19.32
CA ARG A 106 -29.88 -1.65 -20.09
C ARG A 106 -29.02 -0.39 -19.97
N LEU A 107 -29.20 0.38 -18.89
CA LEU A 107 -28.53 1.67 -18.69
C LEU A 107 -27.01 1.47 -18.74
N GLN A 108 -26.29 2.27 -19.50
CA GLN A 108 -24.83 2.16 -19.69
C GLN A 108 -24.05 3.24 -18.93
N PHE A 109 -24.65 4.42 -18.83
CA PHE A 109 -24.11 5.61 -18.14
C PHE A 109 -25.23 6.24 -17.32
N LEU A 110 -24.88 6.74 -16.13
CA LEU A 110 -25.83 7.36 -15.20
C LEU A 110 -25.19 8.52 -14.44
N VAL A 111 -25.82 9.69 -14.49
CA VAL A 111 -25.54 10.81 -13.60
C VAL A 111 -26.72 10.98 -12.65
N LEU A 112 -26.45 11.03 -11.35
CA LEU A 112 -27.42 11.46 -10.35
C LEU A 112 -27.14 12.93 -10.00
N PRO A 113 -28.10 13.86 -10.20
CA PRO A 113 -27.91 15.24 -9.79
C PRO A 113 -27.90 15.35 -8.26
N ASP A 114 -27.17 16.34 -7.72
CA ASP A 114 -26.88 16.47 -6.29
C ASP A 114 -28.10 16.71 -5.39
N SER A 115 -29.26 17.00 -6.00
CA SER A 115 -30.56 17.05 -5.32
C SER A 115 -31.11 15.67 -4.92
N VAL A 116 -30.62 14.58 -5.53
CA VAL A 116 -30.96 13.20 -5.15
C VAL A 116 -30.32 12.91 -3.79
N THR A 117 -31.14 13.03 -2.75
CA THR A 117 -30.77 12.83 -1.34
C THR A 117 -31.34 11.52 -0.78
N GLU A 118 -32.31 10.92 -1.47
CA GLU A 118 -32.91 9.63 -1.10
C GLU A 118 -32.85 8.63 -2.26
N LEU A 119 -31.96 7.64 -2.15
CA LEU A 119 -31.82 6.53 -3.09
C LEU A 119 -32.14 5.21 -2.37
N GLU A 120 -33.20 4.51 -2.79
CA GLU A 120 -33.61 3.24 -2.17
C GLU A 120 -32.96 2.01 -2.81
N GLY A 121 -32.92 0.91 -2.05
CA GLY A 121 -32.35 -0.37 -2.49
C GLY A 121 -32.92 -0.88 -3.82
N GLY A 122 -32.06 -1.53 -4.60
CA GLY A 122 -32.39 -2.11 -5.89
C GLY A 122 -32.54 -1.11 -7.05
N ALA A 123 -32.54 0.21 -6.81
CA ALA A 123 -32.98 1.23 -7.78
C ALA A 123 -32.41 1.08 -9.20
N PHE A 124 -31.11 0.83 -9.37
CA PHE A 124 -30.41 0.71 -10.64
C PHE A 124 -29.79 -0.68 -10.87
N THR A 125 -30.15 -1.66 -10.05
CA THR A 125 -29.60 -3.03 -10.13
C THR A 125 -30.02 -3.79 -11.39
N LEU A 126 -29.22 -4.77 -11.85
CA LEU A 126 -29.42 -5.50 -13.11
C LEU A 126 -29.51 -4.53 -14.33
N ASN A 127 -28.47 -3.73 -14.53
CA ASN A 127 -28.31 -2.88 -15.72
C ASN A 127 -26.99 -3.20 -16.44
N GLU A 128 -26.51 -2.32 -17.31
CA GLU A 128 -25.22 -2.46 -18.02
C GLU A 128 -24.26 -1.30 -17.66
N ILE A 129 -24.44 -0.66 -16.49
CA ILE A 129 -23.80 0.63 -16.17
C ILE A 129 -22.30 0.42 -15.97
N SER A 130 -21.49 1.07 -16.82
CA SER A 130 -20.03 1.12 -16.71
C SER A 130 -19.51 2.45 -16.18
N GLU A 131 -20.31 3.51 -16.26
CA GLU A 131 -19.96 4.87 -15.83
C GLU A 131 -21.07 5.45 -14.93
N LEU A 132 -20.70 5.96 -13.76
CA LEU A 132 -21.64 6.44 -12.74
C LEU A 132 -21.09 7.66 -12.01
N LYS A 133 -21.77 8.81 -12.14
CA LYS A 133 -21.61 9.94 -11.20
C LYS A 133 -22.67 9.87 -10.12
N LEU A 134 -22.22 9.75 -8.87
CA LEU A 134 -23.07 9.80 -7.68
C LEU A 134 -23.40 11.26 -7.29
N SER A 135 -24.51 11.43 -6.59
CA SER A 135 -24.93 12.69 -5.98
C SER A 135 -24.12 12.95 -4.70
N SER A 136 -23.56 14.15 -4.55
CA SER A 136 -22.94 14.63 -3.30
C SER A 136 -23.96 14.88 -2.17
N GLY A 137 -25.26 14.91 -2.47
CA GLY A 137 -26.33 14.96 -1.48
C GLY A 137 -26.60 13.64 -0.74
N LEU A 138 -25.89 12.55 -1.08
CA LEU A 138 -26.06 11.24 -0.45
C LEU A 138 -25.19 11.10 0.81
N THR A 139 -25.81 10.84 1.97
CA THR A 139 -25.08 10.48 3.20
C THR A 139 -24.94 8.97 3.41
N VAL A 140 -25.71 8.17 2.66
CA VAL A 140 -25.75 6.70 2.70
C VAL A 140 -25.95 6.16 1.29
N ILE A 141 -25.17 5.15 0.90
CA ILE A 141 -25.34 4.43 -0.37
C ILE A 141 -26.04 3.10 -0.12
N SER A 142 -27.34 3.07 -0.41
CA SER A 142 -28.20 1.87 -0.44
C SER A 142 -27.70 0.77 -1.39
N PRO A 143 -28.21 -0.48 -1.30
CA PRO A 143 -27.95 -1.57 -2.24
C PRO A 143 -28.53 -1.36 -3.65
N ALA A 144 -28.11 -0.30 -4.34
CA ALA A 144 -28.78 0.26 -5.51
C ALA A 144 -28.09 -0.05 -6.86
N PHE A 145 -26.79 -0.40 -6.87
CA PHE A 145 -25.99 -0.53 -8.10
C PHE A 145 -25.44 -1.95 -8.35
N ALA A 146 -25.80 -2.92 -7.52
CA ALA A 146 -25.45 -4.33 -7.74
C ALA A 146 -25.91 -4.91 -9.10
N PHE A 147 -25.13 -5.82 -9.68
CA PHE A 147 -25.31 -6.35 -11.05
C PHE A 147 -25.26 -5.26 -12.13
N ASN A 148 -24.07 -4.70 -12.31
CA ASN A 148 -23.71 -3.71 -13.33
C ASN A 148 -22.30 -4.02 -13.88
N LYS A 149 -21.64 -3.07 -14.55
CA LYS A 149 -20.33 -3.22 -15.20
C LYS A 149 -19.34 -2.14 -14.77
N LEU A 150 -19.52 -1.57 -13.57
CA LEU A 150 -18.62 -0.54 -13.03
C LEU A 150 -17.23 -1.13 -12.83
N LYS A 151 -16.18 -0.42 -13.25
CA LYS A 151 -14.77 -0.81 -13.08
C LYS A 151 -14.00 0.06 -12.08
N TYR A 152 -14.42 1.31 -11.98
CA TYR A 152 -14.01 2.30 -11.01
C TYR A 152 -15.27 2.96 -10.45
N ILE A 153 -15.21 3.46 -9.22
CA ILE A 153 -16.19 4.42 -8.70
C ILE A 153 -15.52 5.34 -7.68
N GLU A 154 -15.83 6.64 -7.77
CA GLU A 154 -15.55 7.60 -6.71
C GLU A 154 -16.80 7.75 -5.82
N ILE A 155 -16.60 7.59 -4.52
CA ILE A 155 -17.66 7.73 -3.51
C ILE A 155 -17.56 9.14 -2.91
N PRO A 156 -18.59 10.01 -3.06
CA PRO A 156 -18.51 11.40 -2.63
C PRO A 156 -18.24 11.61 -1.14
N GLU A 157 -17.53 12.68 -0.81
CA GLU A 157 -17.42 13.15 0.58
C GLU A 157 -18.80 13.53 1.15
N GLY A 158 -19.00 13.21 2.43
CA GLY A 158 -20.30 13.22 3.10
C GLY A 158 -20.98 11.84 3.16
N VAL A 159 -20.53 10.85 2.36
CA VAL A 159 -21.02 9.46 2.46
C VAL A 159 -20.42 8.78 3.70
N THR A 160 -21.22 8.73 4.75
CA THR A 160 -20.85 8.09 6.03
C THR A 160 -21.01 6.56 6.03
N ARG A 161 -21.79 5.99 5.11
CA ARG A 161 -22.14 4.57 5.09
C ARG A 161 -22.37 4.04 3.68
N ILE A 162 -21.77 2.89 3.37
CA ILE A 162 -22.06 2.09 2.18
C ILE A 162 -22.73 0.79 2.65
N ASP A 163 -23.98 0.55 2.26
CA ASP A 163 -24.76 -0.59 2.74
C ASP A 163 -24.32 -1.92 2.12
N ASP A 164 -24.63 -3.01 2.83
CA ASP A 164 -24.46 -4.38 2.32
C ASP A 164 -25.18 -4.52 0.97
N LYS A 165 -24.37 -4.78 -0.07
CA LYS A 165 -24.72 -4.90 -1.49
C LYS A 165 -24.94 -3.60 -2.28
N ALA A 166 -24.35 -2.49 -1.86
CA ALA A 166 -24.25 -1.26 -2.65
C ALA A 166 -23.82 -1.51 -4.12
N PHE A 167 -22.70 -2.20 -4.31
CA PHE A 167 -21.99 -2.38 -5.59
C PHE A 167 -21.66 -3.86 -5.88
N SER A 168 -22.47 -4.80 -5.40
CA SER A 168 -22.20 -6.23 -5.62
C SER A 168 -22.17 -6.61 -7.10
N ASP A 169 -21.50 -7.70 -7.46
CA ASP A 169 -21.66 -8.32 -8.77
C ASP A 169 -21.38 -7.30 -9.92
N ASN A 170 -20.25 -6.59 -9.80
CA ASN A 170 -19.75 -5.60 -10.76
C ASN A 170 -18.34 -6.01 -11.23
N GLU A 171 -17.66 -5.15 -12.00
CA GLU A 171 -16.31 -5.38 -12.53
C GLU A 171 -15.25 -4.52 -11.79
N LEU A 172 -15.53 -4.06 -10.56
CA LEU A 172 -14.72 -3.05 -9.86
C LEU A 172 -13.34 -3.60 -9.52
N VAL A 173 -12.29 -2.94 -10.03
CA VAL A 173 -10.89 -3.20 -9.65
C VAL A 173 -10.38 -2.19 -8.62
N GLU A 174 -10.99 -1.00 -8.56
CA GLU A 174 -10.61 0.13 -7.72
C GLU A 174 -11.85 0.90 -7.23
N VAL A 175 -11.74 1.53 -6.06
CA VAL A 175 -12.71 2.48 -5.51
C VAL A 175 -12.00 3.59 -4.74
N LYS A 176 -12.36 4.86 -4.99
CA LYS A 176 -11.94 5.99 -4.16
C LYS A 176 -12.97 6.20 -3.04
N LEU A 177 -12.54 5.96 -1.80
CA LEU A 177 -13.37 6.04 -0.58
C LEU A 177 -13.15 7.37 0.16
N PRO A 178 -14.20 8.00 0.71
CA PRO A 178 -14.09 9.30 1.38
C PRO A 178 -13.58 9.17 2.82
N SER A 179 -12.93 10.23 3.29
CA SER A 179 -12.49 10.42 4.69
C SER A 179 -13.65 10.49 5.69
N THR A 180 -14.87 10.76 5.23
CA THR A 180 -16.08 10.74 6.07
C THR A 180 -16.70 9.35 6.29
N LEU A 181 -16.17 8.28 5.67
CA LEU A 181 -16.76 6.95 5.72
C LEU A 181 -16.61 6.27 7.10
N LYS A 182 -17.72 5.80 7.69
CA LYS A 182 -17.77 5.11 8.98
C LYS A 182 -18.12 3.62 8.90
N TYR A 183 -19.01 3.23 8.00
CA TYR A 183 -19.36 1.83 7.75
C TYR A 183 -19.12 1.48 6.28
N LEU A 184 -18.23 0.52 6.04
CA LEU A 184 -17.77 0.12 4.71
C LEU A 184 -18.28 -1.29 4.38
N SER A 185 -19.06 -1.42 3.32
CA SER A 185 -19.60 -2.71 2.88
C SER A 185 -19.93 -2.71 1.38
N GLY A 186 -20.47 -3.83 0.89
CA GLY A 186 -21.22 -3.89 -0.36
C GLY A 186 -20.42 -4.04 -1.65
N PHE A 187 -19.13 -4.32 -1.58
CA PHE A 187 -18.24 -4.59 -2.72
C PHE A 187 -18.03 -6.10 -3.00
N ASN A 188 -18.92 -6.99 -2.52
CA ASN A 188 -18.83 -8.43 -2.81
C ASN A 188 -18.97 -8.78 -4.30
N ASN A 189 -18.28 -9.81 -4.76
CA ASN A 189 -18.25 -10.22 -6.17
C ASN A 189 -17.85 -9.07 -7.11
N ASN A 190 -16.60 -8.65 -6.97
CA ASN A 190 -15.90 -7.68 -7.80
C ASN A 190 -14.48 -8.21 -8.10
N GLU A 191 -13.64 -7.38 -8.73
CA GLU A 191 -12.33 -7.75 -9.26
C GLU A 191 -11.16 -7.17 -8.43
N PHE A 192 -11.43 -6.65 -7.23
CA PHE A 192 -10.42 -6.07 -6.32
C PHE A 192 -9.30 -7.06 -6.00
N ARG A 193 -8.05 -6.64 -6.23
CA ARG A 193 -6.81 -7.38 -5.89
C ARG A 193 -6.07 -6.82 -4.67
N SER A 194 -6.28 -5.53 -4.39
CA SER A 194 -5.92 -4.83 -3.17
C SER A 194 -7.09 -3.93 -2.75
N ILE A 195 -7.09 -3.47 -1.50
CA ILE A 195 -7.98 -2.41 -1.01
C ILE A 195 -7.31 -1.69 0.16
N THR A 196 -7.38 -0.36 0.17
CA THR A 196 -7.00 0.46 1.32
C THR A 196 -8.27 0.84 2.09
N ILE A 197 -8.33 0.53 3.37
CA ILE A 197 -9.44 0.89 4.25
C ILE A 197 -9.09 2.23 4.93
N PRO A 198 -9.92 3.29 4.82
CA PRO A 198 -9.62 4.57 5.45
C PRO A 198 -9.60 4.52 6.99
N GLU A 199 -8.73 5.34 7.59
CA GLU A 199 -8.62 5.55 9.05
C GLU A 199 -9.91 6.10 9.73
N SER A 200 -10.91 6.47 8.94
CA SER A 200 -12.24 6.83 9.44
C SER A 200 -13.16 5.65 9.73
N VAL A 201 -12.95 4.47 9.14
CA VAL A 201 -13.89 3.33 9.14
C VAL A 201 -13.94 2.61 10.49
N GLU A 202 -15.12 2.56 11.12
CA GLU A 202 -15.33 1.94 12.43
C GLU A 202 -15.87 0.50 12.32
N GLU A 203 -16.52 0.12 11.21
CA GLU A 203 -17.08 -1.21 10.97
C GLU A 203 -17.01 -1.64 9.50
N LEU A 204 -16.60 -2.89 9.27
CA LEU A 204 -16.73 -3.58 7.99
C LEU A 204 -18.01 -4.42 7.98
N GLY A 205 -18.90 -4.14 7.02
CA GLY A 205 -20.24 -4.75 6.95
C GLY A 205 -20.29 -6.20 6.49
N SER A 206 -21.50 -6.76 6.44
CA SER A 206 -21.65 -8.18 6.09
C SER A 206 -21.40 -8.40 4.60
N HIS A 207 -20.44 -9.26 4.29
CA HIS A 207 -19.91 -9.48 2.93
C HIS A 207 -19.18 -8.27 2.33
N ALA A 208 -18.61 -7.34 3.13
CA ALA A 208 -17.98 -6.11 2.64
C ALA A 208 -17.15 -6.24 1.35
N PHE A 209 -16.25 -7.23 1.29
CA PHE A 209 -15.39 -7.58 0.16
C PHE A 209 -15.45 -9.09 -0.17
N ALA A 210 -16.56 -9.77 0.11
CA ALA A 210 -16.67 -11.22 -0.07
C ALA A 210 -16.60 -11.63 -1.55
N SER A 211 -15.85 -12.69 -1.88
CA SER A 211 -15.65 -13.13 -3.28
C SER A 211 -15.06 -11.99 -4.10
N ASN A 212 -13.83 -11.61 -3.75
CA ASN A 212 -12.94 -10.75 -4.52
C ASN A 212 -11.62 -11.51 -4.77
N LYS A 213 -10.66 -10.87 -5.44
CA LYS A 213 -9.34 -11.44 -5.78
C LYS A 213 -8.22 -10.92 -4.88
N LEU A 214 -8.58 -10.45 -3.67
CA LEU A 214 -7.66 -10.02 -2.63
C LEU A 214 -6.79 -11.21 -2.18
N THR A 215 -5.47 -11.07 -2.31
CA THR A 215 -4.49 -12.06 -1.81
C THR A 215 -3.97 -11.70 -0.41
N SER A 216 -3.91 -10.41 -0.10
CA SER A 216 -3.67 -9.87 1.25
C SER A 216 -4.58 -8.66 1.52
N VAL A 217 -4.76 -8.33 2.80
CA VAL A 217 -5.42 -7.08 3.23
C VAL A 217 -4.92 -6.69 4.62
N THR A 218 -4.78 -5.39 4.88
CA THR A 218 -4.57 -4.84 6.22
C THR A 218 -5.89 -4.28 6.75
N ILE A 219 -6.25 -4.66 7.97
CA ILE A 219 -7.43 -4.15 8.68
C ILE A 219 -6.92 -3.18 9.77
N PRO A 220 -7.05 -1.86 9.57
CA PRO A 220 -6.51 -0.89 10.51
C PRO A 220 -7.22 -0.90 11.87
N GLY A 221 -6.51 -0.46 12.91
CA GLY A 221 -6.94 -0.61 14.32
C GLY A 221 -8.19 0.21 14.71
N ASN A 222 -8.63 1.12 13.84
CA ASN A 222 -9.89 1.82 13.94
C ASN A 222 -11.12 0.91 13.71
N VAL A 223 -11.00 -0.14 12.89
CA VAL A 223 -12.10 -1.04 12.50
C VAL A 223 -12.47 -1.94 13.69
N LYS A 224 -13.49 -1.55 14.45
CA LYS A 224 -13.90 -2.29 15.67
C LYS A 224 -14.54 -3.64 15.38
N ILE A 225 -15.21 -3.78 14.25
CA ILE A 225 -15.97 -4.99 13.89
C ILE A 225 -15.65 -5.42 12.46
N ILE A 226 -15.18 -6.66 12.30
CA ILE A 226 -15.10 -7.37 11.02
C ILE A 226 -16.37 -8.21 10.87
N GLY A 227 -17.29 -7.71 10.04
CA GLY A 227 -18.63 -8.26 9.89
C GLY A 227 -18.71 -9.65 9.28
N LYS A 228 -19.89 -10.26 9.43
CA LYS A 228 -20.23 -11.59 8.92
C LYS A 228 -19.82 -11.74 7.45
N ARG A 229 -18.93 -12.68 7.17
CA ARG A 229 -18.42 -12.96 5.81
C ARG A 229 -17.70 -11.80 5.11
N ALA A 230 -17.20 -10.78 5.83
CA ALA A 230 -16.56 -9.60 5.23
C ALA A 230 -15.60 -9.92 4.07
N PHE A 231 -14.75 -10.95 4.21
CA PHE A 231 -13.79 -11.41 3.20
C PHE A 231 -14.04 -12.86 2.74
N ASN A 232 -15.29 -13.31 2.77
CA ASN A 232 -15.63 -14.71 2.44
C ASN A 232 -15.57 -14.98 0.94
N ASN A 233 -14.50 -15.61 0.47
CA ASN A 233 -14.40 -16.06 -0.90
C ASN A 233 -15.13 -17.39 -1.12
N THR A 234 -15.57 -17.65 -2.36
CA THR A 234 -16.29 -18.90 -2.69
C THR A 234 -16.03 -19.50 -4.09
N TRP A 235 -15.49 -18.76 -5.07
CA TRP A 235 -15.29 -19.26 -6.46
C TRP A 235 -14.24 -18.54 -7.33
N HIS A 236 -13.35 -17.73 -6.76
CA HIS A 236 -12.23 -17.12 -7.49
C HIS A 236 -10.95 -17.95 -7.42
N ASP A 237 -10.05 -17.68 -8.37
CA ASP A 237 -8.73 -18.26 -8.56
C ASP A 237 -7.67 -17.67 -7.61
N GLN A 238 -7.80 -16.39 -7.27
CA GLN A 238 -7.00 -15.73 -6.23
C GLN A 238 -7.81 -15.60 -4.94
N LEU A 239 -7.20 -15.96 -3.82
CA LEU A 239 -7.81 -16.06 -2.50
C LEU A 239 -6.90 -15.45 -1.43
N LEU A 240 -7.49 -14.99 -0.33
CA LEU A 240 -6.77 -14.35 0.76
C LEU A 240 -5.86 -15.37 1.45
N ASN A 241 -4.55 -15.14 1.44
CA ASN A 241 -3.54 -16.02 2.06
C ASN A 241 -2.75 -15.34 3.19
N SER A 242 -2.79 -14.01 3.27
CA SER A 242 -2.33 -13.21 4.40
C SER A 242 -3.40 -12.21 4.84
N VAL A 243 -3.46 -11.88 6.12
CA VAL A 243 -4.24 -10.76 6.65
C VAL A 243 -3.52 -10.16 7.85
N ILE A 244 -3.34 -8.84 7.84
CA ILE A 244 -2.85 -8.08 8.99
C ILE A 244 -4.07 -7.50 9.71
N ILE A 245 -4.19 -7.75 11.01
CA ILE A 245 -5.27 -7.23 11.85
C ILE A 245 -4.64 -6.40 12.97
N GLU A 246 -4.75 -5.08 12.86
CA GLU A 246 -4.00 -4.15 13.72
C GLU A 246 -4.57 -4.00 15.13
N GLU A 247 -3.77 -3.42 16.03
CA GLU A 247 -4.11 -3.23 17.44
C GLU A 247 -5.20 -2.17 17.63
N GLY A 248 -6.43 -2.67 17.77
CA GLY A 248 -7.63 -1.90 18.03
C GLY A 248 -8.92 -2.58 17.54
N VAL A 249 -8.83 -3.63 16.73
CA VAL A 249 -9.96 -4.46 16.26
C VAL A 249 -10.55 -5.30 17.41
N GLU A 250 -11.87 -5.23 17.64
CA GLU A 250 -12.50 -5.81 18.83
C GLU A 250 -13.36 -7.05 18.56
N LYS A 251 -13.78 -7.29 17.31
CA LYS A 251 -14.69 -8.39 16.95
C LYS A 251 -14.51 -8.95 15.55
N ILE A 252 -14.57 -10.28 15.41
CA ILE A 252 -14.60 -11.01 14.14
C ILE A 252 -15.80 -11.98 14.12
N ASP A 253 -16.76 -11.77 13.21
CA ASP A 253 -18.05 -12.49 13.20
C ASP A 253 -18.08 -13.73 12.27
N ASP A 254 -19.23 -14.42 12.21
CA ASP A 254 -19.45 -15.71 11.52
C ASP A 254 -18.94 -15.70 10.08
N SER A 255 -18.02 -16.64 9.82
CA SER A 255 -17.45 -16.89 8.50
C SER A 255 -16.73 -15.68 7.88
N ALA A 256 -16.33 -14.66 8.66
CA ALA A 256 -15.67 -13.43 8.20
C ALA A 256 -14.57 -13.66 7.15
N PHE A 257 -13.69 -14.64 7.38
CA PHE A 257 -12.56 -15.00 6.52
C PHE A 257 -12.69 -16.41 5.92
N ALA A 258 -13.91 -16.94 5.79
CA ALA A 258 -14.13 -18.32 5.37
C ALA A 258 -13.83 -18.60 3.88
N ASN A 259 -13.54 -19.87 3.57
CA ASN A 259 -13.04 -20.41 2.28
C ASN A 259 -11.92 -19.57 1.61
N ASN A 260 -10.94 -19.17 2.41
CA ASN A 260 -9.71 -18.54 1.94
C ASN A 260 -8.52 -19.53 2.04
N GLN A 261 -7.28 -19.03 1.97
CA GLN A 261 -6.05 -19.81 2.08
C GLN A 261 -5.23 -19.44 3.32
N LEU A 262 -5.82 -18.72 4.28
CA LEU A 262 -5.16 -18.38 5.54
C LEU A 262 -4.75 -19.66 6.27
N LYS A 263 -3.48 -19.77 6.64
CA LYS A 263 -2.99 -20.85 7.52
C LYS A 263 -2.90 -20.38 8.96
N ASP A 264 -2.47 -19.14 9.12
CA ASP A 264 -2.08 -18.51 10.36
C ASP A 264 -2.53 -17.05 10.32
N VAL A 265 -2.89 -16.49 11.47
CA VAL A 265 -3.27 -15.07 11.58
C VAL A 265 -2.79 -14.51 12.91
N GLU A 266 -2.00 -13.43 12.85
CA GLU A 266 -1.77 -12.54 13.99
C GLU A 266 -3.10 -11.89 14.40
N ILE A 267 -3.56 -12.15 15.63
CA ILE A 267 -4.70 -11.44 16.23
C ILE A 267 -4.23 -10.42 17.27
N PRO A 268 -4.83 -9.22 17.33
CA PRO A 268 -4.44 -8.17 18.26
C PRO A 268 -4.92 -8.45 19.69
N SER A 269 -4.34 -7.76 20.67
CA SER A 269 -4.72 -7.89 22.09
C SER A 269 -6.10 -7.30 22.40
N SER A 270 -6.61 -6.42 21.54
CA SER A 270 -7.95 -5.81 21.62
C SER A 270 -9.11 -6.73 21.21
N LEU A 271 -8.85 -7.90 20.64
CA LEU A 271 -9.90 -8.81 20.15
C LEU A 271 -10.68 -9.47 21.31
N LYS A 272 -11.97 -9.14 21.42
CA LYS A 272 -12.88 -9.58 22.51
C LYS A 272 -13.87 -10.66 22.07
N GLU A 273 -14.34 -10.58 20.83
CA GLU A 273 -15.33 -11.53 20.29
C GLU A 273 -14.81 -12.20 19.01
N LEU A 274 -14.61 -13.52 19.05
CA LEU A 274 -14.26 -14.35 17.90
C LEU A 274 -15.34 -15.42 17.68
N ASN A 275 -15.92 -15.46 16.48
CA ASN A 275 -16.92 -16.46 16.13
C ASN A 275 -16.28 -17.83 15.78
N GLY A 276 -16.83 -18.92 16.30
CA GLY A 276 -16.37 -20.30 16.06
C GLY A 276 -16.39 -20.78 14.59
N ASN A 277 -16.90 -19.97 13.66
CA ASN A 277 -16.86 -20.23 12.22
C ASN A 277 -16.00 -19.23 11.42
N SER A 278 -15.39 -18.21 12.03
CA SER A 278 -14.76 -17.08 11.31
C SER A 278 -13.79 -17.52 10.20
N PHE A 279 -13.04 -18.60 10.45
CA PHE A 279 -12.03 -19.16 9.55
C PHE A 279 -12.46 -20.47 8.86
N PHE A 280 -13.76 -20.77 8.81
CA PHE A 280 -14.32 -21.97 8.18
C PHE A 280 -13.73 -22.26 6.79
N LYS A 281 -13.24 -23.49 6.56
CA LYS A 281 -12.77 -23.99 5.24
C LYS A 281 -11.53 -23.28 4.66
N ASN A 282 -10.66 -22.73 5.49
CA ASN A 282 -9.34 -22.28 5.05
C ASN A 282 -8.38 -23.45 4.74
N LEU A 283 -7.26 -23.16 4.06
CA LEU A 283 -6.17 -24.12 3.77
C LEU A 283 -5.16 -24.30 4.93
N GLY A 284 -5.52 -23.93 6.15
CA GLY A 284 -4.67 -24.13 7.34
C GLY A 284 -4.42 -25.61 7.67
N TYR A 285 -3.52 -25.83 8.64
CA TYR A 285 -3.01 -27.14 9.02
C TYR A 285 -4.16 -28.09 9.40
N ASN A 286 -4.32 -29.19 8.64
CA ASN A 286 -5.46 -30.12 8.72
C ASN A 286 -6.87 -29.48 8.59
N GLY A 287 -6.97 -28.25 8.06
CA GLY A 287 -8.21 -27.47 7.96
C GLY A 287 -8.51 -26.58 9.17
N LEU A 288 -7.54 -26.38 10.06
CA LEU A 288 -7.57 -25.44 11.19
C LEU A 288 -6.65 -24.26 10.90
N VAL A 289 -7.10 -23.03 11.19
CA VAL A 289 -6.25 -21.84 11.17
C VAL A 289 -5.64 -21.61 12.55
N HIS A 290 -4.34 -21.34 12.61
CA HIS A 290 -3.64 -21.09 13.87
C HIS A 290 -3.70 -19.58 14.18
N LEU A 291 -4.29 -19.20 15.30
CA LEU A 291 -4.52 -17.79 15.67
C LEU A 291 -3.55 -17.36 16.76
N PHE A 292 -2.74 -16.36 16.47
CA PHE A 292 -1.55 -16.02 17.24
C PHE A 292 -1.80 -14.79 18.11
N ALA A 293 -1.92 -15.01 19.42
CA ALA A 293 -2.30 -13.99 20.40
C ALA A 293 -1.11 -13.55 21.30
N PRO A 294 -0.84 -12.23 21.47
CA PRO A 294 0.20 -11.75 22.39
C PRO A 294 -0.10 -12.11 23.86
N ASN A 295 -1.37 -12.00 24.24
CA ASN A 295 -1.86 -12.14 25.62
C ASN A 295 -2.61 -13.47 25.85
N TYR A 296 -1.97 -14.62 25.53
CA TYR A 296 -2.60 -15.94 25.58
C TYR A 296 -3.18 -16.33 26.95
N GLU A 297 -2.60 -15.90 28.09
CA GLU A 297 -3.17 -16.21 29.43
C GLU A 297 -4.58 -15.59 29.61
N ASN A 298 -4.85 -14.48 28.92
CA ASN A 298 -6.14 -13.78 28.94
C ASN A 298 -7.10 -14.26 27.85
N THR A 299 -6.70 -15.15 26.93
CA THR A 299 -7.58 -15.64 25.84
C THR A 299 -8.72 -16.54 26.30
N ASN A 300 -8.91 -16.75 27.60
CA ASN A 300 -9.98 -17.54 28.20
C ASN A 300 -11.42 -17.11 27.81
N GLU A 301 -11.62 -15.92 27.23
CA GLU A 301 -12.91 -15.49 26.65
C GLU A 301 -13.08 -15.87 25.17
N LEU A 302 -11.99 -16.03 24.42
CA LEU A 302 -11.99 -16.45 23.01
C LEU A 302 -12.03 -17.99 22.92
N GLN A 303 -12.99 -18.54 22.17
CA GLN A 303 -13.14 -19.99 22.06
C GLN A 303 -12.54 -20.54 20.77
N GLU A 304 -11.71 -21.58 20.91
CA GLU A 304 -11.26 -22.42 19.81
C GLU A 304 -12.43 -23.12 19.10
N SER A 305 -12.16 -23.61 17.90
CA SER A 305 -13.14 -24.30 17.08
C SER A 305 -12.53 -25.45 16.28
N LYS A 306 -13.38 -26.21 15.59
CA LYS A 306 -12.97 -27.17 14.55
C LYS A 306 -12.47 -26.51 13.25
N TYR A 307 -12.28 -25.18 13.25
CA TYR A 307 -11.77 -24.38 12.13
C TYR A 307 -10.63 -23.44 12.53
N HIS A 308 -10.36 -23.27 13.83
CA HIS A 308 -9.23 -22.51 14.34
C HIS A 308 -8.81 -22.95 15.74
N VAL A 309 -7.51 -22.90 16.02
CA VAL A 309 -6.90 -23.06 17.36
C VAL A 309 -6.23 -21.75 17.75
N ILE A 310 -5.95 -21.54 19.04
CA ILE A 310 -5.31 -20.30 19.53
C ILE A 310 -3.97 -20.64 20.17
N ASN A 311 -2.94 -19.88 19.82
CA ASN A 311 -1.54 -20.13 20.17
C ASN A 311 -0.84 -18.90 20.77
N PRO A 312 0.18 -19.11 21.65
CA PRO A 312 0.96 -18.05 22.26
C PRO A 312 2.04 -17.49 21.33
N ALA A 313 2.37 -16.22 21.54
CA ALA A 313 3.14 -15.43 20.59
C ALA A 313 4.68 -15.47 20.74
N LYS A 314 5.21 -15.85 21.92
CA LYS A 314 6.64 -16.12 22.26
C LYS A 314 6.69 -16.73 23.70
N LEU A 315 7.54 -17.73 23.96
CA LEU A 315 7.65 -18.53 25.22
C LEU A 315 9.11 -18.81 25.77
N ILE A 316 9.41 -18.42 27.04
CA ILE A 316 10.68 -18.19 27.87
C ILE A 316 11.43 -19.35 28.79
N ILE A 317 12.76 -19.70 28.69
CA ILE A 317 13.66 -20.70 29.49
C ILE A 317 15.05 -20.21 30.07
N LYS A 318 15.47 -20.54 31.30
CA LYS A 318 16.67 -20.09 32.03
C LYS A 318 17.87 -21.06 31.97
N TYR A 319 19.02 -20.55 32.42
CA TYR A 319 20.19 -21.35 32.79
C TYR A 319 20.74 -20.92 34.17
N VAL A 320 21.37 -21.85 34.90
CA VAL A 320 21.94 -21.65 36.25
C VAL A 320 23.37 -22.17 36.32
N PHE A 321 24.24 -21.49 37.08
CA PHE A 321 25.69 -21.75 37.16
C PHE A 321 26.05 -22.58 38.42
N GLU A 322 26.61 -23.78 38.23
CA GLU A 322 27.09 -24.68 39.29
C GLU A 322 28.43 -25.33 38.90
N ASP A 323 29.34 -25.54 39.86
CA ASP A 323 30.62 -26.26 39.64
C ASP A 323 31.49 -25.73 38.47
N ASN A 324 31.37 -24.43 38.15
CA ASN A 324 31.95 -23.74 36.99
C ASN A 324 31.36 -24.13 35.61
N ILE A 325 30.10 -24.61 35.57
CA ILE A 325 29.37 -25.03 34.36
C ILE A 325 27.90 -24.54 34.44
N LEU A 326 27.25 -24.28 33.29
CA LEU A 326 25.81 -23.93 33.22
C LEU A 326 24.90 -25.14 32.97
N LYS A 327 23.66 -25.07 33.46
CA LYS A 327 22.60 -26.12 33.39
C LYS A 327 21.20 -25.49 33.20
N GLU A 328 20.22 -26.24 32.68
CA GLU A 328 18.87 -25.81 32.24
C GLU A 328 17.72 -26.38 33.14
N GLU A 329 16.50 -25.80 33.13
CA GLU A 329 15.26 -26.36 33.76
C GLU A 329 14.11 -26.62 32.72
N PRO A 330 13.03 -27.44 33.00
CA PRO A 330 12.07 -27.93 31.98
C PRO A 330 10.51 -27.79 32.24
N THR A 331 9.70 -27.27 31.27
CA THR A 331 8.23 -26.94 31.34
C THR A 331 7.40 -26.88 30.01
N PHE A 332 7.70 -27.60 28.92
CA PHE A 332 6.86 -27.57 27.69
C PHE A 332 5.50 -28.31 27.77
N LYS A 333 4.35 -27.69 28.12
CA LYS A 333 2.99 -28.26 27.90
C LYS A 333 1.85 -27.24 27.73
N ASN A 334 0.80 -27.62 26.99
CA ASN A 334 -0.48 -26.92 26.88
C ASN A 334 -1.35 -27.14 28.15
N PRO A 335 -1.91 -26.10 28.79
CA PRO A 335 -2.68 -26.24 30.04
C PRO A 335 -4.03 -26.96 29.91
N SER A 336 -4.69 -26.83 28.76
CA SER A 336 -6.09 -27.26 28.54
C SER A 336 -6.20 -28.68 28.00
N THR A 337 -5.29 -29.10 27.12
CA THR A 337 -5.24 -30.46 26.55
C THR A 337 -4.28 -31.38 27.31
N GLY A 338 -3.25 -30.82 27.95
CA GLY A 338 -2.19 -31.58 28.60
C GLY A 338 -1.23 -32.26 27.63
N GLU A 339 -1.23 -31.89 26.35
CA GLU A 339 -0.25 -32.32 25.35
C GLU A 339 0.93 -31.33 25.27
N TYR A 340 1.96 -31.64 24.49
CA TYR A 340 3.07 -30.71 24.24
C TYR A 340 2.59 -29.65 23.23
N LEU A 341 3.07 -28.41 23.35
CA LEU A 341 2.77 -27.37 22.36
C LEU A 341 3.31 -27.82 21.00
N HIS A 342 2.42 -27.92 20.01
CA HIS A 342 2.75 -28.51 18.71
C HIS A 342 3.12 -27.42 17.72
N ILE A 343 4.28 -26.84 17.98
CA ILE A 343 4.87 -25.75 17.23
C ILE A 343 4.76 -25.97 15.72
N GLY A 344 4.32 -24.94 15.02
CA GLY A 344 4.48 -24.79 13.57
C GLY A 344 5.93 -24.47 13.17
N ASP A 345 6.11 -23.29 12.56
CA ASP A 345 6.88 -23.23 11.32
C ASP A 345 7.54 -21.82 11.02
N LYS A 346 8.26 -21.20 11.97
CA LYS A 346 9.16 -20.00 11.84
C LYS A 346 10.07 -19.93 13.11
N ASN A 347 10.76 -18.81 13.31
CA ASN A 347 11.93 -18.74 14.18
C ASN A 347 11.70 -18.31 15.63
N ILE A 348 11.37 -19.29 16.48
CA ILE A 348 11.39 -19.18 17.94
C ILE A 348 12.81 -18.96 18.41
N GLU A 349 13.02 -17.98 19.28
CA GLU A 349 14.33 -17.42 19.51
C GLU A 349 14.91 -17.81 20.95
N ILE A 350 15.94 -18.68 21.07
CA ILE A 350 16.70 -19.14 22.29
C ILE A 350 17.75 -18.17 22.90
N ILE A 351 17.69 -17.76 24.18
CA ILE A 351 18.81 -17.06 24.90
C ILE A 351 18.88 -17.23 26.45
N PRO A 352 20.11 -17.47 26.99
CA PRO A 352 20.43 -17.41 28.42
C PRO A 352 20.55 -15.99 29.05
N GLN A 353 20.16 -15.86 30.33
CA GLN A 353 20.79 -14.87 31.23
C GLN A 353 22.06 -15.41 31.88
N TYR A 354 22.88 -14.46 32.34
CA TYR A 354 23.90 -14.67 33.37
C TYR A 354 23.74 -13.61 34.47
N SER A 355 23.99 -13.99 35.73
CA SER A 355 23.64 -13.19 36.92
C SER A 355 24.82 -12.44 37.57
N ASP A 356 25.99 -12.39 36.93
CA ASP A 356 27.15 -11.60 37.36
C ASP A 356 27.78 -10.90 36.14
N ASN A 357 28.34 -9.72 36.35
CA ASN A 357 28.65 -8.73 35.31
C ASN A 357 30.16 -8.66 34.96
N GLN A 358 30.93 -9.68 35.39
CA GLN A 358 32.40 -9.72 35.28
C GLN A 358 32.93 -10.50 34.08
N TYR A 359 32.09 -11.35 33.46
CA TYR A 359 32.46 -12.23 32.36
C TYR A 359 31.45 -12.14 31.21
N GLU A 360 31.93 -12.37 29.99
CA GLU A 360 31.10 -12.47 28.78
C GLU A 360 31.39 -13.76 28.02
N PRO A 361 30.46 -14.29 27.20
CA PRO A 361 30.73 -15.42 26.33
C PRO A 361 31.99 -15.20 25.46
N SER A 362 32.83 -16.22 25.35
CA SER A 362 34.05 -16.15 24.52
C SER A 362 33.78 -16.38 23.02
N ASP A 363 32.56 -16.84 22.70
CA ASP A 363 32.00 -16.93 21.36
C ASP A 363 30.59 -16.32 21.42
N THR A 364 30.16 -15.65 20.35
CA THR A 364 28.90 -14.90 20.26
C THR A 364 28.05 -15.30 19.05
N ASN A 365 28.41 -16.38 18.35
CA ASN A 365 27.60 -16.92 17.27
C ASN A 365 26.36 -17.65 17.83
N PRO A 366 25.20 -17.62 17.13
CA PRO A 366 24.02 -18.40 17.51
C PRO A 366 24.32 -19.91 17.40
N ILE A 367 23.71 -20.70 18.28
CA ILE A 367 23.87 -22.16 18.33
C ILE A 367 22.55 -22.80 17.93
N SER A 368 22.57 -23.61 16.86
CA SER A 368 21.42 -24.42 16.42
C SER A 368 21.45 -25.78 17.12
N ILE A 369 20.32 -26.20 17.70
CA ILE A 369 20.11 -27.53 18.28
C ILE A 369 19.26 -28.37 17.31
N ASP A 370 19.42 -29.70 17.35
CA ASP A 370 18.62 -30.67 16.60
C ASP A 370 17.51 -31.23 17.50
N LEU A 371 16.24 -30.98 17.14
CA LEU A 371 15.08 -31.35 17.94
C LEU A 371 14.56 -32.78 17.70
N ASP A 372 15.06 -33.50 16.69
CA ASP A 372 14.76 -34.93 16.54
C ASP A 372 15.48 -35.79 17.61
N HIS A 373 16.54 -35.26 18.23
CA HIS A 373 17.38 -35.97 19.21
C HIS A 373 17.14 -35.53 20.67
N LYS A 374 16.51 -36.43 21.44
CA LYS A 374 15.94 -36.16 22.78
C LYS A 374 16.93 -35.97 23.96
N GLU A 375 18.23 -35.91 23.71
CA GLU A 375 19.27 -35.75 24.75
C GLU A 375 20.42 -34.83 24.27
N ASN A 376 20.10 -33.61 23.88
CA ASN A 376 21.10 -32.56 23.63
C ASN A 376 21.38 -31.76 24.91
N ILE A 377 22.66 -31.48 25.20
CA ILE A 377 23.11 -30.69 26.35
C ILE A 377 23.99 -29.55 25.84
N LEU A 378 23.50 -28.32 26.00
CA LEU A 378 24.23 -27.10 25.60
C LEU A 378 25.39 -26.82 26.57
N THR A 379 26.51 -26.28 26.09
CA THR A 379 27.65 -25.89 26.94
C THR A 379 28.41 -24.72 26.31
N ILE A 380 28.55 -23.62 27.05
CA ILE A 380 29.11 -22.35 26.57
C ILE A 380 30.42 -22.02 27.34
N GLN A 381 31.32 -21.24 26.72
CA GLN A 381 32.60 -20.80 27.30
C GLN A 381 32.63 -19.26 27.45
N CYS A 382 33.40 -18.73 28.39
CA CYS A 382 33.43 -17.30 28.75
C CYS A 382 34.85 -16.72 28.92
N LYS A 383 34.96 -15.39 28.86
CA LYS A 383 36.19 -14.58 29.00
C LYS A 383 35.96 -13.32 29.85
N GLU A 384 37.06 -12.69 30.27
CA GLU A 384 37.11 -11.42 31.01
C GLU A 384 37.23 -10.22 30.03
N LYS A 385 36.77 -9.01 30.42
CA LYS A 385 36.69 -7.83 29.52
C LYS A 385 37.94 -6.95 29.56
N ASP A 386 38.43 -6.58 28.38
CA ASP A 386 39.53 -5.61 28.15
C ASP A 386 39.05 -4.42 27.28
N MET A 387 39.75 -3.27 27.36
CA MET A 387 39.42 -2.05 26.59
C MET A 387 40.08 -2.02 25.20
N VAL A 388 39.45 -1.36 24.22
CA VAL A 388 39.76 -1.50 22.77
C VAL A 388 40.00 -0.15 22.08
N GLU A 389 40.78 -0.15 20.99
CA GLU A 389 41.02 1.00 20.08
C GLU A 389 39.88 1.19 19.05
N GLU A 390 39.84 2.35 18.37
CA GLU A 390 38.78 2.72 17.42
C GLU A 390 38.85 1.94 16.08
N VAL A 391 37.69 1.53 15.55
CA VAL A 391 37.54 0.82 14.26
C VAL A 391 37.19 1.81 13.14
N THR A 392 37.60 1.55 11.90
CA THR A 392 37.35 2.48 10.77
C THR A 392 36.76 1.82 9.52
N ILE A 393 35.99 2.57 8.73
CA ILE A 393 35.45 2.11 7.43
C ILE A 393 36.57 1.87 6.40
N LYS A 394 36.41 0.87 5.53
CA LYS A 394 37.36 0.54 4.45
C LYS A 394 36.75 0.53 3.04
N SER A 395 35.51 0.04 2.88
CA SER A 395 34.81 0.06 1.58
C SER A 395 33.30 -0.23 1.72
N ILE A 396 32.53 0.11 0.69
CA ILE A 396 31.06 -0.01 0.64
C ILE A 396 30.65 -1.02 -0.44
N GLY A 397 29.65 -1.86 -0.16
CA GLY A 397 29.02 -2.77 -1.09
C GLY A 397 28.17 -2.06 -2.16
N LYS A 398 28.07 -2.66 -3.34
CA LYS A 398 27.22 -2.18 -4.44
C LYS A 398 25.81 -2.75 -4.32
N VAL A 399 24.84 -2.04 -4.88
CA VAL A 399 23.41 -2.42 -4.89
C VAL A 399 22.88 -2.49 -6.32
N GLY A 400 21.93 -3.41 -6.55
CA GLY A 400 21.35 -3.67 -7.87
C GLY A 400 20.41 -2.57 -8.36
N SER A 401 20.23 -2.48 -9.67
CA SER A 401 19.27 -1.58 -10.33
C SER A 401 17.95 -2.32 -10.61
N ILE A 402 16.84 -1.58 -10.66
CA ILE A 402 15.48 -2.14 -10.71
C ILE A 402 14.70 -1.62 -11.93
N ALA A 403 13.72 -2.41 -12.37
CA ALA A 403 12.77 -2.03 -13.42
C ALA A 403 11.34 -1.99 -12.86
N VAL A 404 10.58 -0.98 -13.28
CA VAL A 404 9.22 -0.69 -12.84
C VAL A 404 8.33 -0.35 -14.03
N ASN A 405 7.02 -0.53 -13.91
CA ASN A 405 6.09 -0.26 -15.00
C ASN A 405 5.83 1.25 -15.14
N PHE A 406 5.24 1.67 -16.26
CA PHE A 406 4.68 3.01 -16.38
C PHE A 406 3.62 3.26 -15.30
N GLY A 407 3.48 4.51 -14.85
CA GLY A 407 2.59 4.88 -13.75
C GLY A 407 3.01 4.32 -12.39
N THR A 408 4.18 3.69 -12.25
CA THR A 408 4.67 3.28 -10.91
C THR A 408 4.98 4.53 -10.11
N SER A 409 4.27 4.77 -9.01
CA SER A 409 4.51 5.94 -8.17
C SER A 409 5.93 5.95 -7.59
N LYS A 410 6.41 7.16 -7.23
CA LYS A 410 7.74 7.35 -6.63
C LYS A 410 7.96 6.42 -5.43
N ASP A 411 6.95 6.25 -4.60
CA ASP A 411 7.05 5.45 -3.37
C ASP A 411 7.13 3.95 -3.67
N VAL A 412 6.34 3.43 -4.63
CA VAL A 412 6.42 2.02 -5.06
C VAL A 412 7.75 1.72 -5.78
N ALA A 413 8.34 2.72 -6.45
CA ALA A 413 9.68 2.63 -7.01
C ALA A 413 10.78 2.64 -5.94
N MET A 414 10.62 3.50 -4.91
CA MET A 414 11.53 3.59 -3.76
C MET A 414 11.50 2.34 -2.88
N ASP A 415 10.32 1.78 -2.62
CA ASP A 415 10.16 0.63 -1.73
C ASP A 415 10.75 -0.67 -2.32
N ARG A 416 10.98 -0.68 -3.64
CA ARG A 416 11.71 -1.71 -4.39
C ARG A 416 13.23 -1.53 -4.40
N LEU A 417 13.77 -0.39 -3.93
CA LEU A 417 15.22 -0.20 -3.81
C LEU A 417 15.78 -1.06 -2.67
N ALA A 418 17.05 -1.45 -2.77
CA ALA A 418 17.71 -2.27 -1.77
C ALA A 418 17.81 -1.52 -0.43
N LYS A 419 16.99 -1.86 0.56
CA LYS A 419 16.86 -1.12 1.84
C LYS A 419 18.12 -1.17 2.73
N LYS A 420 19.17 -1.90 2.32
CA LYS A 420 20.49 -2.00 2.97
C LYS A 420 21.63 -2.19 1.97
N THR A 421 22.86 -1.89 2.39
CA THR A 421 24.12 -2.38 1.82
C THR A 421 25.04 -2.90 2.94
N PHE A 422 26.26 -3.30 2.62
CA PHE A 422 27.29 -3.71 3.58
C PHE A 422 28.51 -2.79 3.54
N ILE A 423 29.12 -2.57 4.70
CA ILE A 423 30.39 -1.88 4.91
C ILE A 423 31.43 -2.93 5.30
N ILE A 424 32.61 -2.87 4.69
CA ILE A 424 33.80 -3.59 5.17
C ILE A 424 34.61 -2.63 6.02
N ASP A 425 35.05 -3.07 7.20
CA ASP A 425 35.88 -2.29 8.12
C ASP A 425 37.40 -2.51 7.94
N SER A 426 38.19 -1.81 8.75
CA SER A 426 39.66 -1.90 8.78
C SER A 426 40.20 -3.28 9.19
N ASN A 427 39.41 -4.08 9.90
CA ASN A 427 39.70 -5.47 10.27
C ASN A 427 39.22 -6.49 9.22
N ASN A 428 38.53 -6.04 8.16
CA ASN A 428 37.83 -6.84 7.14
C ASN A 428 36.58 -7.57 7.66
N LYS A 429 35.95 -7.10 8.74
CA LYS A 429 34.60 -7.54 9.12
C LYS A 429 33.57 -6.79 8.27
N GLU A 430 32.52 -7.50 7.85
CA GLU A 430 31.34 -6.91 7.22
C GLU A 430 30.31 -6.47 8.28
N HIS A 431 29.68 -5.33 8.04
CA HIS A 431 28.63 -4.73 8.86
C HIS A 431 27.51 -4.25 7.94
N GLU A 432 26.24 -4.50 8.26
CA GLU A 432 25.13 -3.93 7.48
C GLU A 432 25.01 -2.40 7.71
N ALA A 433 24.58 -1.70 6.67
CA ALA A 433 24.21 -0.29 6.70
C ALA A 433 22.83 -0.11 6.08
N VAL A 434 21.90 0.50 6.81
CA VAL A 434 20.55 0.81 6.32
C VAL A 434 20.63 1.94 5.30
N LEU A 435 20.02 1.77 4.14
CA LEU A 435 20.07 2.74 3.05
C LEU A 435 18.84 3.64 3.05
N ASN A 436 19.06 4.90 3.43
CA ASN A 436 18.13 5.99 3.27
C ASN A 436 18.25 6.50 1.82
N TRP A 437 17.31 6.08 0.98
CA TRP A 437 17.30 6.44 -0.44
C TRP A 437 16.75 7.84 -0.67
N VAL A 438 17.37 8.52 -1.64
CA VAL A 438 16.92 9.76 -2.26
C VAL A 438 16.79 9.50 -3.76
N LEU A 439 15.71 9.98 -4.36
CA LEU A 439 15.35 9.72 -5.76
C LEU A 439 14.73 10.99 -6.34
N ASP A 440 15.57 11.82 -6.93
CA ASP A 440 15.19 13.14 -7.40
C ASP A 440 14.82 13.13 -8.87
N ASN A 441 13.82 13.93 -9.24
CA ASN A 441 13.29 14.04 -10.61
C ASN A 441 12.71 12.74 -11.19
N TYR A 442 12.43 11.73 -10.35
CA TYR A 442 11.70 10.53 -10.77
C TYR A 442 10.25 10.86 -11.08
N ASN A 443 9.80 10.49 -12.28
CA ASN A 443 8.40 10.46 -12.66
C ASN A 443 8.09 9.07 -13.24
N GLY A 444 7.13 8.36 -12.65
CA GLY A 444 6.68 7.04 -13.14
C GLY A 444 5.92 7.09 -14.47
N GLU A 445 5.44 8.27 -14.85
CA GLU A 445 4.72 8.57 -16.09
C GLU A 445 5.64 9.11 -17.19
N ILE A 446 6.96 9.11 -16.96
CA ILE A 446 7.96 9.37 -18.00
C ILE A 446 8.89 8.17 -18.06
N ALA A 447 9.01 7.59 -19.25
CA ALA A 447 9.92 6.49 -19.47
C ALA A 447 11.38 6.94 -19.40
N GLY A 448 12.23 6.18 -18.70
CA GLY A 448 13.64 6.55 -18.60
C GLY A 448 14.41 5.82 -17.52
N ASN A 449 15.68 6.20 -17.40
CA ASN A 449 16.58 5.78 -16.32
C ASN A 449 16.68 6.93 -15.31
N TYR A 450 16.33 6.65 -14.06
CA TYR A 450 16.41 7.60 -12.95
C TYR A 450 17.44 7.10 -11.94
N THR A 451 18.33 7.97 -11.50
CA THR A 451 19.38 7.58 -10.52
C THR A 451 18.87 7.82 -9.10
N ALA A 452 18.78 6.75 -8.33
CA ALA A 452 18.62 6.82 -6.88
C ALA A 452 20.00 6.91 -6.20
N VAL A 453 20.09 7.65 -5.11
CA VAL A 453 21.27 7.78 -4.24
C VAL A 453 20.91 7.28 -2.85
N GLY A 454 21.53 6.19 -2.40
CA GLY A 454 21.31 5.61 -1.08
C GLY A 454 22.38 6.10 -0.12
N THR A 455 21.98 6.79 0.94
CA THR A 455 22.89 7.30 1.98
C THR A 455 22.76 6.47 3.26
N PHE A 456 23.81 6.46 4.09
CA PHE A 456 23.82 5.68 5.34
C PHE A 456 24.80 6.25 6.36
N GLU A 457 24.62 5.89 7.63
CA GLU A 457 25.53 6.25 8.72
C GLU A 457 26.50 5.10 9.05
N LEU A 458 27.63 5.42 9.70
CA LEU A 458 28.58 4.40 10.15
C LEU A 458 28.04 3.67 11.40
N PRO A 459 28.17 2.32 11.49
CA PRO A 459 27.80 1.56 12.68
C PRO A 459 28.47 2.08 13.96
N GLN A 460 27.75 1.98 15.08
CA GLN A 460 28.21 2.50 16.37
C GLN A 460 29.58 1.94 16.77
N GLY A 461 30.55 2.83 17.03
CA GLY A 461 31.95 2.46 17.33
C GLY A 461 32.88 2.39 16.11
N MET A 462 32.37 2.61 14.89
CA MET A 462 33.17 2.78 13.68
C MET A 462 33.27 4.27 13.31
N VAL A 463 34.47 4.74 12.99
CA VAL A 463 34.73 6.13 12.54
C VAL A 463 35.28 6.18 11.10
N GLN A 464 35.38 7.38 10.53
CA GLN A 464 35.85 7.56 9.16
C GLN A 464 37.31 7.11 8.96
N SER A 465 37.61 6.66 7.74
CA SER A 465 39.00 6.49 7.29
C SER A 465 39.65 7.84 6.98
N ASN A 466 40.97 7.84 6.80
CA ASN A 466 41.70 8.99 6.27
C ASN A 466 42.47 8.57 4.99
N PRO A 467 42.09 9.05 3.79
CA PRO A 467 41.00 10.00 3.52
C PRO A 467 39.60 9.40 3.78
N GLU A 468 38.62 10.29 3.98
CA GLU A 468 37.23 9.94 4.25
C GLU A 468 36.57 9.29 3.03
N ILE A 469 35.68 8.33 3.28
CA ILE A 469 34.87 7.66 2.25
C ILE A 469 33.47 8.27 2.26
N LYS A 470 32.99 8.73 1.10
CA LYS A 470 31.64 9.29 0.95
C LYS A 470 30.61 8.18 1.20
N LEU A 471 29.74 8.37 2.19
CA LEU A 471 28.79 7.36 2.69
C LEU A 471 27.52 7.26 1.84
N GLU A 472 27.72 6.96 0.56
CA GLU A 472 26.63 6.79 -0.41
C GLU A 472 26.87 5.62 -1.36
N VAL A 473 25.78 5.11 -1.90
CA VAL A 473 25.73 4.21 -3.06
C VAL A 473 24.78 4.80 -4.10
N THR A 474 24.90 4.39 -5.37
CA THR A 474 23.97 4.82 -6.42
C THR A 474 23.46 3.61 -7.20
N THR A 475 22.21 3.70 -7.66
CA THR A 475 21.61 2.71 -8.55
C THR A 475 20.58 3.35 -9.46
N ASN A 476 20.09 2.62 -10.46
CA ASN A 476 19.11 3.11 -11.41
C ASN A 476 17.75 2.44 -11.20
N ILE A 477 16.69 3.23 -11.31
CA ILE A 477 15.32 2.78 -11.53
C ILE A 477 15.00 3.00 -13.00
N ILE A 478 14.46 1.98 -13.67
CA ILE A 478 14.07 2.06 -15.08
C ILE A 478 12.56 1.97 -15.21
N VAL A 479 11.95 3.08 -15.62
CA VAL A 479 10.51 3.15 -15.94
C VAL A 479 10.30 2.64 -17.36
N LYS A 480 9.58 1.53 -17.49
CA LYS A 480 9.06 1.03 -18.78
C LYS A 480 8.02 2.06 -19.31
N GLU A 481 8.05 2.44 -20.60
CA GLU A 481 7.01 3.32 -21.18
C GLU A 481 5.61 2.68 -21.10
N ASN A 482 4.54 3.49 -21.20
CA ASN A 482 3.18 2.98 -21.21
C ASN A 482 2.97 1.99 -22.38
N SER A 483 2.12 0.99 -22.18
CA SER A 483 1.60 0.12 -23.23
C SER A 483 0.33 0.66 -23.89
N GLU A 484 -0.35 1.64 -23.27
CA GLU A 484 -1.65 2.15 -23.75
C GLU A 484 -1.61 3.61 -24.23
N ASP A 485 -0.82 4.50 -23.61
CA ASP A 485 -0.64 5.89 -24.07
C ASP A 485 0.46 6.08 -25.12
N THR A 486 0.13 5.76 -26.38
CA THR A 486 0.77 6.39 -27.56
C THR A 486 -0.30 6.89 -28.54
N GLN A 487 -1.24 7.71 -28.07
CA GLN A 487 -2.30 8.23 -28.95
C GLN A 487 -1.77 9.19 -30.04
N ASP A 488 -0.62 9.82 -29.84
CA ASP A 488 0.16 10.39 -30.94
C ASP A 488 0.89 9.28 -31.72
N GLY A 489 0.41 8.98 -32.92
CA GLY A 489 1.10 8.11 -33.88
C GLY A 489 0.75 6.62 -33.85
N VAL A 490 -0.30 6.21 -33.14
CA VAL A 490 -0.84 4.82 -32.99
C VAL A 490 -0.53 3.91 -34.20
N TRP A 491 0.07 2.75 -33.95
CA TRP A 491 0.22 1.68 -34.94
C TRP A 491 -1.13 0.98 -35.18
N THR A 492 -1.62 1.02 -36.42
CA THR A 492 -2.92 0.49 -36.83
C THR A 492 -2.80 -0.90 -37.47
N VAL A 493 -3.89 -1.65 -37.63
CA VAL A 493 -3.82 -2.97 -38.29
C VAL A 493 -3.39 -2.84 -39.76
N GLU A 494 -3.65 -1.71 -40.40
CA GLU A 494 -3.25 -1.36 -41.76
C GLU A 494 -1.73 -1.10 -41.93
N ASP A 495 -1.00 -0.83 -40.85
CA ASP A 495 0.44 -0.56 -40.88
C ASP A 495 1.31 -1.83 -41.01
N PHE A 496 0.69 -3.01 -41.04
CA PHE A 496 1.37 -4.31 -41.04
C PHE A 496 0.97 -5.18 -42.24
N THR A 497 1.87 -6.10 -42.61
CA THR A 497 1.57 -7.20 -43.53
C THR A 497 1.29 -8.47 -42.73
N TYR A 498 0.42 -9.33 -43.27
CA TYR A 498 -0.01 -10.57 -42.60
C TYR A 498 -0.02 -11.75 -43.57
N GLU A 499 0.20 -12.94 -43.02
CA GLU A 499 -0.13 -14.22 -43.64
C GLU A 499 -1.00 -15.01 -42.65
N GLU A 500 -2.30 -15.16 -42.96
CA GLU A 500 -3.33 -15.65 -42.03
C GLU A 500 -3.31 -14.89 -40.67
N THR A 501 -2.83 -15.52 -39.59
CA THR A 501 -2.72 -14.93 -38.23
C THR A 501 -1.27 -14.59 -37.84
N THR A 502 -0.35 -14.57 -38.81
CA THR A 502 1.06 -14.22 -38.63
C THR A 502 1.31 -12.78 -39.08
N ILE A 503 1.91 -11.94 -38.24
CA ILE A 503 2.42 -10.62 -38.67
C ILE A 503 3.75 -10.84 -39.40
N THR A 504 3.85 -10.46 -40.66
CA THR A 504 5.04 -10.70 -41.51
C THR A 504 5.93 -9.47 -41.70
N GLY A 505 5.52 -8.30 -41.22
CA GLY A 505 6.30 -7.06 -41.27
C GLY A 505 5.43 -5.81 -41.32
N PHE A 506 6.02 -4.69 -41.75
CA PHE A 506 5.31 -3.43 -42.01
C PHE A 506 4.74 -3.36 -43.44
N SER A 507 3.58 -2.72 -43.58
CA SER A 507 3.02 -2.31 -44.88
C SER A 507 3.76 -1.08 -45.44
N GLU A 508 3.32 -0.54 -46.59
CA GLU A 508 3.87 0.72 -47.11
C GLU A 508 3.61 1.89 -46.15
N SER A 509 2.43 2.00 -45.52
CA SER A 509 2.16 3.05 -44.51
C SER A 509 2.95 2.83 -43.23
N GLY A 510 3.11 1.56 -42.79
CA GLY A 510 3.94 1.24 -41.64
C GLY A 510 5.42 1.57 -41.86
N MET A 511 5.94 1.38 -43.07
CA MET A 511 7.30 1.78 -43.44
C MET A 511 7.47 3.31 -43.50
N GLU A 512 6.46 4.08 -43.91
CA GLU A 512 6.49 5.55 -43.82
C GLU A 512 6.43 6.03 -42.36
N LYS A 513 5.54 5.45 -41.55
CA LYS A 513 5.41 5.72 -40.10
C LYS A 513 6.70 5.39 -39.34
N LEU A 514 7.40 4.32 -39.74
CA LEU A 514 8.67 3.90 -39.15
C LEU A 514 9.79 4.95 -39.29
N GLU A 515 9.73 5.89 -40.24
CA GLU A 515 10.74 6.95 -40.35
C GLU A 515 10.61 8.02 -39.25
N THR A 516 9.47 8.10 -38.56
CA THR A 516 9.21 9.06 -37.47
C THR A 516 8.92 8.42 -36.12
N ASN A 517 8.32 7.21 -36.08
CA ASN A 517 8.07 6.44 -34.87
C ASN A 517 8.96 5.18 -34.84
N LYS A 518 9.72 4.98 -33.75
CA LYS A 518 10.59 3.80 -33.52
C LYS A 518 10.12 2.89 -32.39
N ASP A 519 8.99 3.22 -31.77
CA ASP A 519 8.45 2.58 -30.59
C ASP A 519 7.22 1.76 -31.01
N LEU A 520 7.39 0.43 -31.02
CA LEU A 520 6.49 -0.45 -31.75
C LEU A 520 5.43 -1.09 -30.84
N ILE A 521 4.16 -0.85 -31.17
CA ILE A 521 3.02 -1.57 -30.58
C ILE A 521 2.47 -2.55 -31.61
N LEU A 522 2.34 -3.83 -31.23
CA LEU A 522 1.77 -4.86 -32.11
C LEU A 522 0.25 -4.99 -31.92
N PRO A 523 -0.54 -5.16 -33.00
CA PRO A 523 -1.99 -5.31 -32.92
C PRO A 523 -2.41 -6.66 -32.32
N LYS A 524 -3.59 -6.68 -31.69
CA LYS A 524 -4.20 -7.91 -31.14
C LYS A 524 -4.77 -8.84 -32.21
N THR A 525 -5.16 -8.31 -33.37
CA THR A 525 -5.80 -9.05 -34.46
C THR A 525 -5.27 -8.63 -35.83
N ASN A 526 -5.46 -9.50 -36.83
CA ASN A 526 -5.35 -9.13 -38.24
C ASN A 526 -6.55 -8.24 -38.69
N PRO A 527 -6.58 -7.71 -39.94
CA PRO A 527 -7.69 -6.92 -40.46
C PRO A 527 -9.02 -7.68 -40.64
N GLN A 528 -9.03 -9.00 -40.42
CA GLN A 528 -10.22 -9.85 -40.42
C GLN A 528 -10.81 -10.04 -39.01
N GLY A 529 -10.13 -9.52 -37.97
CA GLY A 529 -10.52 -9.66 -36.56
C GLY A 529 -10.06 -10.98 -35.92
N GLU A 530 -9.14 -11.71 -36.56
CA GLU A 530 -8.60 -12.97 -36.04
C GLU A 530 -7.35 -12.68 -35.18
N ASN A 531 -7.27 -13.26 -33.98
CA ASN A 531 -6.16 -13.02 -33.06
C ASN A 531 -4.81 -13.43 -33.67
N ILE A 532 -3.78 -12.62 -33.43
CA ILE A 532 -2.41 -12.92 -33.88
C ILE A 532 -1.85 -14.12 -33.12
N THR A 533 -1.27 -15.07 -33.83
CA THR A 533 -0.67 -16.29 -33.25
C THR A 533 0.84 -16.38 -33.45
N HIS A 534 1.39 -15.65 -34.43
CA HIS A 534 2.82 -15.64 -34.73
C HIS A 534 3.32 -14.24 -35.10
N ILE A 535 4.57 -13.93 -34.73
CA ILE A 535 5.34 -12.80 -35.26
C ILE A 535 6.42 -13.40 -36.17
N GLY A 536 6.30 -13.21 -37.48
CA GLY A 536 7.00 -13.99 -38.51
C GLY A 536 8.51 -13.79 -38.60
N GLU A 537 9.20 -14.77 -39.21
CA GLU A 537 10.66 -14.78 -39.36
C GLU A 537 11.20 -13.44 -39.95
N GLY A 538 11.98 -12.73 -39.13
CA GLY A 538 12.63 -11.46 -39.51
C GLY A 538 11.71 -10.25 -39.72
N ALA A 539 10.40 -10.33 -39.40
CA ALA A 539 9.39 -9.31 -39.69
C ALA A 539 9.81 -7.85 -39.37
N PHE A 540 10.48 -7.67 -38.23
CA PHE A 540 10.93 -6.37 -37.72
C PHE A 540 12.45 -6.30 -37.53
N ALA A 541 13.23 -7.15 -38.22
CA ALA A 541 14.68 -7.17 -38.12
C ALA A 541 15.32 -5.92 -38.74
N ASN A 542 16.32 -5.34 -38.05
CA ASN A 542 17.13 -4.20 -38.52
C ASN A 542 16.29 -3.01 -39.01
N LYS A 543 15.27 -2.63 -38.23
CA LYS A 543 14.35 -1.49 -38.47
C LYS A 543 14.73 -0.23 -37.66
N GLY A 544 15.62 -0.39 -36.68
CA GLY A 544 16.07 0.67 -35.79
C GLY A 544 15.11 0.96 -34.64
N LEU A 545 14.29 -0.02 -34.24
CA LEU A 545 13.31 0.13 -33.17
C LEU A 545 13.97 0.35 -31.80
N THR A 546 13.35 1.16 -30.96
CA THR A 546 13.82 1.57 -29.62
C THR A 546 13.08 0.87 -28.48
N SER A 547 11.80 0.58 -28.68
CA SER A 547 10.97 -0.21 -27.76
C SER A 547 10.02 -1.17 -28.48
N LEU A 548 9.46 -2.13 -27.72
CA LEU A 548 8.43 -3.04 -28.19
C LEU A 548 7.38 -3.31 -27.10
N ILE A 549 6.12 -3.17 -27.47
CA ILE A 549 4.95 -3.62 -26.71
C ILE A 549 4.26 -4.72 -27.52
N ILE A 550 4.32 -5.95 -27.00
CA ILE A 550 3.50 -7.06 -27.48
C ILE A 550 2.16 -6.96 -26.76
N SER A 551 1.07 -6.84 -27.51
CA SER A 551 -0.28 -6.70 -26.95
C SER A 551 -0.70 -7.89 -26.09
N GLU A 552 -1.37 -7.62 -24.98
CA GLU A 552 -1.95 -8.65 -24.10
C GLU A 552 -3.10 -9.44 -24.75
N GLY A 553 -3.31 -10.67 -24.28
CA GLY A 553 -4.39 -11.57 -24.71
C GLY A 553 -4.02 -12.49 -25.88
N LEU A 554 -2.79 -12.41 -26.39
CA LEU A 554 -2.25 -13.25 -27.46
C LEU A 554 -1.87 -14.66 -26.95
N ASN A 555 -2.89 -15.41 -26.53
CA ASN A 555 -2.77 -16.73 -25.94
C ASN A 555 -2.20 -17.76 -26.93
N GLY A 556 -0.96 -18.21 -26.67
CA GLY A 556 -0.21 -19.14 -27.50
C GLY A 556 0.76 -18.50 -28.49
N LEU A 557 1.06 -17.20 -28.36
CA LEU A 557 1.91 -16.46 -29.31
C LEU A 557 3.32 -17.07 -29.43
N VAL A 558 3.76 -17.22 -30.68
CA VAL A 558 5.14 -17.58 -31.05
C VAL A 558 5.85 -16.38 -31.66
N ILE A 559 7.03 -16.04 -31.13
CA ILE A 559 7.92 -15.04 -31.72
C ILE A 559 8.95 -15.78 -32.56
N GLU A 560 8.87 -15.68 -33.89
CA GLU A 560 9.68 -16.49 -34.80
C GLU A 560 11.15 -16.02 -34.91
N ALA A 561 11.92 -16.74 -35.72
CA ALA A 561 13.36 -16.54 -35.81
C ALA A 561 13.71 -15.11 -36.27
N SER A 562 14.70 -14.51 -35.62
CA SER A 562 15.17 -13.14 -35.92
C SER A 562 14.13 -12.02 -35.88
N ALA A 563 12.90 -12.22 -35.37
CA ALA A 563 11.77 -11.29 -35.53
C ALA A 563 12.10 -9.82 -35.21
N PHE A 564 12.86 -9.56 -34.14
CA PHE A 564 13.30 -8.24 -33.67
C PHE A 564 14.84 -8.06 -33.66
N LYS A 565 15.55 -8.88 -34.45
CA LYS A 565 17.01 -8.92 -34.51
C LYS A 565 17.65 -7.60 -34.96
N GLU A 566 18.75 -7.22 -34.34
CA GLU A 566 19.59 -6.06 -34.72
C GLU A 566 18.83 -4.73 -34.78
N ASN A 567 17.94 -4.50 -33.80
CA ASN A 567 17.37 -3.19 -33.50
C ASN A 567 18.16 -2.52 -32.36
N GLN A 568 17.58 -1.49 -31.75
CA GLN A 568 18.17 -0.76 -30.61
C GLN A 568 17.33 -0.95 -29.33
N LEU A 569 16.51 -2.01 -29.29
CA LEU A 569 15.50 -2.24 -28.25
C LEU A 569 16.14 -2.21 -26.86
N ASN A 570 15.71 -1.28 -26.01
CA ASN A 570 16.16 -1.17 -24.62
C ASN A 570 15.06 -1.60 -23.63
N LYS A 571 13.79 -1.53 -24.05
CA LYS A 571 12.59 -2.00 -23.34
C LYS A 571 11.78 -2.94 -24.24
N VAL A 572 11.35 -4.07 -23.69
CA VAL A 572 10.37 -5.00 -24.29
C VAL A 572 9.37 -5.40 -23.21
N ILE A 573 8.08 -5.44 -23.54
CA ILE A 573 7.03 -6.06 -22.71
C ILE A 573 6.59 -7.37 -23.36
N ILE A 574 6.67 -8.48 -22.63
CA ILE A 574 6.27 -9.83 -23.06
C ILE A 574 5.11 -10.27 -22.15
N PRO A 575 3.86 -10.27 -22.64
CA PRO A 575 2.68 -10.55 -21.82
C PRO A 575 2.46 -12.06 -21.60
N GLU A 576 1.59 -12.39 -20.65
CA GLU A 576 1.05 -13.75 -20.53
C GLU A 576 0.35 -14.18 -21.82
N GLY A 577 0.56 -15.45 -22.18
CA GLY A 577 0.15 -16.04 -23.44
C GLY A 577 1.31 -16.31 -24.40
N VAL A 578 2.43 -15.60 -24.30
CA VAL A 578 3.62 -15.91 -25.12
C VAL A 578 4.22 -17.26 -24.70
N ARG A 579 4.42 -18.16 -25.67
CA ARG A 579 4.87 -19.54 -25.44
C ARG A 579 6.29 -19.83 -25.90
N GLU A 580 6.65 -19.40 -27.11
CA GLU A 580 7.99 -19.66 -27.67
C GLU A 580 8.62 -18.39 -28.23
N ILE A 581 9.88 -18.17 -27.87
CA ILE A 581 10.72 -17.09 -28.41
C ILE A 581 11.87 -17.74 -29.16
N LEU A 582 11.83 -17.73 -30.49
CA LEU A 582 12.67 -18.60 -31.32
C LEU A 582 14.06 -18.01 -31.63
N THR A 583 14.81 -18.75 -32.45
CA THR A 583 16.24 -18.54 -32.74
C THR A 583 16.54 -17.10 -33.18
N PHE A 584 17.45 -16.42 -32.48
CA PHE A 584 17.82 -15.01 -32.68
C PHE A 584 16.70 -13.94 -32.50
N ALA A 585 15.52 -14.26 -31.96
CA ALA A 585 14.36 -13.34 -31.95
C ALA A 585 14.67 -11.90 -31.49
N PHE A 586 15.43 -11.71 -30.40
CA PHE A 586 15.88 -10.43 -29.86
C PHE A 586 17.42 -10.26 -29.91
N TYR A 587 18.10 -10.99 -30.80
CA TYR A 587 19.56 -10.96 -30.92
C TYR A 587 20.11 -9.57 -31.22
N LYS A 588 21.17 -9.17 -30.51
CA LYS A 588 21.91 -7.92 -30.70
C LYS A 588 21.00 -6.69 -30.61
N ASN A 589 20.46 -6.48 -29.40
CA ASN A 589 19.69 -5.31 -28.98
C ASN A 589 20.37 -4.71 -27.72
N ASN A 590 19.70 -3.79 -27.02
CA ASN A 590 20.23 -3.07 -25.85
C ASN A 590 19.51 -3.44 -24.53
N LEU A 591 18.83 -4.60 -24.49
CA LEU A 591 17.93 -4.95 -23.37
C LEU A 591 18.70 -5.18 -22.07
N ARG A 592 18.23 -4.62 -20.95
CA ARG A 592 18.83 -4.79 -19.61
C ARG A 592 18.01 -5.63 -18.64
N TYR A 593 16.70 -5.74 -18.89
CA TYR A 593 15.74 -6.52 -18.11
C TYR A 593 14.69 -7.05 -19.08
N VAL A 594 14.17 -8.25 -18.83
CA VAL A 594 13.00 -8.82 -19.50
C VAL A 594 12.18 -9.54 -18.44
N ASP A 595 10.90 -9.19 -18.35
CA ASP A 595 9.88 -9.99 -17.65
C ASP A 595 9.51 -11.17 -18.55
N PHE A 596 9.43 -12.38 -18.00
CA PHE A 596 9.03 -13.57 -18.75
C PHE A 596 7.72 -14.15 -18.21
N PRO A 597 6.74 -14.49 -19.06
CA PRO A 597 5.45 -15.00 -18.61
C PRO A 597 5.51 -16.45 -18.12
N GLY A 598 4.59 -16.82 -17.23
CA GLY A 598 4.36 -18.19 -16.74
C GLY A 598 3.95 -19.17 -17.84
N THR A 599 3.47 -18.68 -18.99
CA THR A 599 3.20 -19.49 -20.19
C THR A 599 4.44 -19.84 -21.02
N LEU A 600 5.63 -19.32 -20.71
CA LEU A 600 6.81 -19.46 -21.56
C LEU A 600 7.38 -20.89 -21.53
N GLN A 601 7.12 -21.64 -22.59
CA GLN A 601 7.71 -22.97 -22.81
C GLN A 601 9.18 -22.89 -23.25
N LYS A 602 9.58 -21.85 -24.01
CA LYS A 602 10.89 -21.88 -24.69
C LYS A 602 11.56 -20.52 -24.96
N VAL A 603 12.87 -20.47 -24.71
CA VAL A 603 13.80 -19.52 -25.34
C VAL A 603 14.77 -20.27 -26.26
N GLY A 604 14.71 -19.97 -27.56
CA GLY A 604 15.47 -20.59 -28.63
C GLY A 604 16.94 -20.18 -28.70
N ASN A 605 17.68 -20.78 -29.66
CA ASN A 605 19.11 -20.57 -29.77
C ASN A 605 19.44 -19.08 -29.98
N GLN A 606 20.30 -18.51 -29.15
CA GLN A 606 20.67 -17.08 -29.20
C GLN A 606 19.48 -16.10 -29.16
N GLY A 607 18.34 -16.50 -28.60
CA GLY A 607 17.10 -15.70 -28.55
C GLY A 607 17.30 -14.28 -27.99
N PHE A 608 18.08 -14.12 -26.92
CA PHE A 608 18.43 -12.84 -26.29
C PHE A 608 19.95 -12.58 -26.27
N ALA A 609 20.71 -13.24 -27.14
CA ALA A 609 22.16 -13.08 -27.16
C ALA A 609 22.62 -11.70 -27.62
N HIS A 610 23.76 -11.22 -27.10
CA HIS A 610 24.27 -9.86 -27.28
C HIS A 610 23.25 -8.79 -26.85
N ASN A 611 22.84 -8.85 -25.59
CA ASN A 611 22.13 -7.76 -24.91
C ASN A 611 22.94 -7.37 -23.65
N GLU A 612 22.38 -6.53 -22.78
CA GLU A 612 23.00 -6.06 -21.54
C GLU A 612 22.22 -6.56 -20.29
N LEU A 613 21.59 -7.74 -20.37
CA LEU A 613 20.67 -8.26 -19.34
C LEU A 613 21.41 -8.54 -18.03
N ILE A 614 21.01 -7.89 -16.92
CA ILE A 614 21.69 -8.05 -15.60
C ILE A 614 21.01 -9.04 -14.65
N SER A 615 19.69 -9.24 -14.77
CA SER A 615 18.90 -10.16 -13.95
C SER A 615 17.73 -10.71 -14.77
N LEU A 616 17.27 -11.92 -14.43
CA LEU A 616 16.08 -12.55 -14.99
C LEU A 616 15.31 -13.30 -13.89
N ILE A 617 13.99 -13.17 -13.92
CA ILE A 617 13.06 -13.98 -13.13
C ILE A 617 12.18 -14.75 -14.13
N PHE A 618 12.03 -16.04 -13.90
CA PHE A 618 11.00 -16.86 -14.53
C PHE A 618 9.99 -17.23 -13.44
N PRO A 619 8.75 -16.69 -13.49
CA PRO A 619 7.76 -16.85 -12.43
C PRO A 619 7.24 -18.30 -12.37
N GLU A 620 6.29 -18.57 -11.48
CA GLU A 620 5.60 -19.87 -11.50
C GLU A 620 4.75 -20.02 -12.77
N GLY A 621 4.64 -21.26 -13.24
CA GLY A 621 3.98 -21.58 -14.50
C GLY A 621 3.66 -23.07 -14.58
N ASN A 622 2.62 -23.40 -15.34
CA ASN A 622 2.16 -24.77 -15.58
C ASN A 622 2.89 -25.47 -16.76
N GLU A 623 3.84 -24.76 -17.37
CA GLU A 623 4.62 -25.18 -18.54
C GLU A 623 6.06 -25.51 -18.11
N LYS A 624 6.73 -26.45 -18.79
CA LYS A 624 8.13 -26.80 -18.47
C LYS A 624 9.13 -26.05 -19.36
N LEU A 625 9.91 -25.15 -18.77
CA LEU A 625 10.83 -24.26 -19.49
C LEU A 625 11.98 -24.98 -20.21
N CYS A 626 12.27 -24.56 -21.44
CA CYS A 626 13.40 -24.99 -22.25
C CYS A 626 14.28 -23.80 -22.66
N LEU A 627 15.52 -23.76 -22.17
CA LEU A 627 16.54 -22.81 -22.60
C LEU A 627 17.52 -23.50 -23.58
N ASP A 628 17.47 -23.11 -24.86
CA ASP A 628 18.32 -23.64 -25.93
C ASP A 628 19.74 -23.02 -25.92
N SER A 629 20.59 -23.44 -26.88
CA SER A 629 22.02 -23.10 -26.85
C SER A 629 22.26 -21.61 -27.02
N LEU A 630 23.16 -21.05 -26.21
CA LEU A 630 23.56 -19.65 -26.25
C LEU A 630 22.38 -18.67 -26.08
N SER A 631 21.23 -19.10 -25.54
CA SER A 631 19.99 -18.30 -25.45
C SER A 631 20.18 -16.92 -24.82
N PHE A 632 21.05 -16.80 -23.83
CA PHE A 632 21.46 -15.56 -23.14
C PHE A 632 22.96 -15.27 -23.28
N TYR A 633 23.60 -15.74 -24.36
CA TYR A 633 25.03 -15.54 -24.62
C TYR A 633 25.43 -14.06 -24.69
N ASN A 634 26.57 -13.70 -24.08
CA ASN A 634 27.09 -12.33 -24.07
C ASN A 634 26.06 -11.33 -23.52
N ASN A 635 25.75 -11.47 -22.23
CA ASN A 635 24.91 -10.58 -21.43
C ASN A 635 25.64 -10.23 -20.12
N LYS A 636 24.94 -9.67 -19.12
CA LYS A 636 25.48 -9.16 -17.85
C LYS A 636 25.00 -9.93 -16.62
N LEU A 637 24.50 -11.14 -16.81
CA LEU A 637 23.87 -11.93 -15.74
C LEU A 637 24.94 -12.42 -14.74
N THR A 638 24.64 -12.32 -13.45
CA THR A 638 25.44 -12.92 -12.37
C THR A 638 24.67 -14.05 -11.68
N SER A 639 23.35 -13.90 -11.54
CA SER A 639 22.42 -14.93 -11.10
C SER A 639 21.04 -14.77 -11.73
N ILE A 640 20.21 -15.81 -11.66
CA ILE A 640 18.80 -15.83 -12.07
C ILE A 640 17.97 -16.73 -11.13
N THR A 641 16.67 -16.48 -11.02
CA THR A 641 15.72 -17.31 -10.26
C THR A 641 14.67 -17.91 -11.19
N ILE A 642 14.39 -19.22 -11.06
CA ILE A 642 13.36 -19.93 -11.83
C ILE A 642 12.40 -20.66 -10.88
N LEU A 643 11.12 -20.30 -10.91
CA LEU A 643 10.07 -20.80 -10.03
C LEU A 643 9.12 -21.81 -10.70
N MET A 644 8.97 -21.72 -12.03
CA MET A 644 8.36 -22.75 -12.88
C MET A 644 9.22 -24.02 -12.99
N GLU A 645 8.63 -25.13 -13.44
CA GLU A 645 9.40 -26.34 -13.74
C GLU A 645 10.33 -26.15 -14.93
N VAL A 646 11.53 -26.73 -14.86
CA VAL A 646 12.52 -26.67 -15.95
C VAL A 646 12.68 -28.05 -16.58
N ASN A 647 12.43 -28.14 -17.88
CA ASN A 647 12.73 -29.34 -18.67
C ASN A 647 14.18 -29.34 -19.14
N LYS A 648 14.76 -28.19 -19.52
CA LYS A 648 16.11 -28.13 -20.09
C LYS A 648 16.80 -26.79 -19.88
N ILE A 649 18.08 -26.83 -19.49
CA ILE A 649 19.02 -25.72 -19.66
C ILE A 649 20.24 -26.21 -20.44
N HIS A 650 20.48 -25.65 -21.63
CA HIS A 650 21.65 -26.01 -22.44
C HIS A 650 22.96 -25.54 -21.77
N GLU A 651 24.03 -26.34 -21.81
CA GLU A 651 25.30 -26.04 -21.14
C GLU A 651 25.85 -24.64 -21.46
N GLU A 652 25.75 -24.21 -22.72
CA GLU A 652 26.22 -22.90 -23.19
C GLU A 652 25.19 -21.75 -23.06
N ALA A 653 23.99 -21.96 -22.50
CA ALA A 653 22.90 -20.96 -22.48
C ALA A 653 23.34 -19.57 -21.96
N PHE A 654 24.19 -19.55 -20.92
CA PHE A 654 24.68 -18.35 -20.22
C PHE A 654 26.15 -18.01 -20.50
N LYS A 655 26.72 -18.55 -21.58
CA LYS A 655 28.14 -18.35 -21.94
C LYS A 655 28.48 -16.86 -22.15
N SER A 656 29.70 -16.46 -21.73
CA SER A 656 30.20 -15.08 -21.80
C SER A 656 29.33 -14.03 -21.08
N ASN A 657 28.67 -14.42 -19.98
CA ASN A 657 28.12 -13.47 -19.00
C ASN A 657 29.20 -13.04 -17.99
N GLU A 658 28.91 -12.05 -17.14
CA GLU A 658 29.85 -11.60 -16.10
C GLU A 658 29.99 -12.64 -14.97
N GLY A 659 28.87 -13.23 -14.53
CA GLY A 659 28.85 -14.34 -13.57
C GLY A 659 29.27 -13.94 -12.14
N TYR A 660 29.34 -14.92 -11.25
CA TYR A 660 29.78 -14.72 -9.87
C TYR A 660 31.30 -14.84 -9.77
N GLU A 661 32.00 -13.76 -9.41
CA GLU A 661 33.48 -13.68 -9.41
C GLU A 661 34.13 -14.80 -8.56
N ASN A 662 33.48 -15.18 -7.46
CA ASN A 662 33.97 -16.21 -6.53
C ASN A 662 33.66 -17.66 -6.95
N ASP A 663 32.90 -17.90 -8.03
CA ASP A 663 32.71 -19.23 -8.64
C ASP A 663 33.06 -19.22 -10.14
N ASN A 664 34.27 -18.74 -10.44
CA ASN A 664 34.87 -18.74 -11.78
C ASN A 664 34.01 -18.07 -12.86
N ASN A 665 33.28 -17.01 -12.51
CA ASN A 665 32.41 -16.26 -13.41
C ASN A 665 31.27 -17.12 -14.02
N LYS A 666 30.74 -18.07 -13.26
CA LYS A 666 29.50 -18.79 -13.60
C LYS A 666 28.26 -17.98 -13.22
N VAL A 667 27.22 -18.05 -14.03
CA VAL A 667 25.88 -17.57 -13.64
C VAL A 667 25.26 -18.54 -12.62
N HIS A 668 24.83 -18.04 -11.47
CA HIS A 668 24.14 -18.85 -10.46
C HIS A 668 22.65 -18.96 -10.79
N ILE A 669 22.17 -20.17 -11.03
CA ILE A 669 20.77 -20.47 -11.34
C ILE A 669 20.13 -21.05 -10.07
N PHE A 670 19.22 -20.30 -9.45
CA PHE A 670 18.45 -20.74 -8.31
C PHE A 670 17.14 -21.38 -8.80
N LEU A 671 17.00 -22.68 -8.59
CA LEU A 671 15.81 -23.45 -8.98
C LEU A 671 14.93 -23.74 -7.76
N ALA A 672 13.65 -23.42 -7.85
CA ALA A 672 12.65 -23.87 -6.88
C ALA A 672 12.29 -25.36 -7.07
N LYS A 673 12.21 -25.81 -8.33
CA LYS A 673 11.65 -27.12 -8.70
C LYS A 673 12.56 -27.84 -9.72
N VAL A 674 12.86 -29.11 -9.45
CA VAL A 674 13.62 -29.99 -10.35
C VAL A 674 12.90 -31.34 -10.47
N ASP A 675 12.72 -31.80 -11.71
CA ASP A 675 12.09 -33.08 -12.04
C ASP A 675 13.05 -34.25 -11.70
N PRO A 676 12.74 -35.12 -10.71
CA PRO A 676 13.71 -36.10 -10.18
C PRO A 676 14.14 -37.18 -11.19
N GLU A 677 13.35 -37.44 -12.23
CA GLU A 677 13.73 -38.42 -13.27
C GLU A 677 14.67 -37.80 -14.33
N ASN A 678 14.84 -36.47 -14.33
CA ASN A 678 15.35 -35.71 -15.46
C ASN A 678 16.82 -35.23 -15.31
N ASN A 679 17.57 -35.82 -14.39
CA ASN A 679 18.96 -35.49 -14.02
C ASN A 679 19.99 -35.47 -15.19
N GLY A 680 19.61 -35.92 -16.39
CA GLY A 680 20.46 -35.87 -17.59
C GLY A 680 20.39 -34.56 -18.40
N LEU A 681 19.42 -33.68 -18.13
CA LEU A 681 19.18 -32.47 -18.95
C LEU A 681 19.88 -31.20 -18.43
N PHE A 682 20.58 -31.30 -17.28
CA PHE A 682 21.39 -30.25 -16.68
C PHE A 682 22.88 -30.63 -16.78
N GLN A 683 23.47 -30.46 -17.97
CA GLN A 683 24.85 -30.88 -18.23
C GLN A 683 25.87 -29.99 -17.48
N ASN A 684 27.02 -30.56 -17.10
CA ASN A 684 28.08 -29.91 -16.31
C ASN A 684 28.65 -28.66 -17.01
N SER A 685 28.02 -27.51 -16.82
CA SER A 685 28.39 -26.27 -17.50
C SER A 685 29.64 -25.62 -16.93
N SER A 686 30.48 -25.08 -17.83
CA SER A 686 31.56 -24.15 -17.50
C SER A 686 31.07 -22.71 -17.25
N TYR A 687 29.80 -22.41 -17.55
CA TYR A 687 29.24 -21.05 -17.65
C TYR A 687 28.09 -20.76 -16.69
N HIS A 688 27.47 -21.80 -16.14
CA HIS A 688 26.48 -21.66 -15.09
C HIS A 688 26.63 -22.76 -14.02
N ARG A 689 26.04 -22.50 -12.87
CA ARG A 689 25.90 -23.44 -11.76
C ARG A 689 24.44 -23.45 -11.33
N ILE A 690 23.87 -24.64 -11.17
CA ILE A 690 22.53 -24.80 -10.60
C ILE A 690 22.67 -25.05 -9.10
N THR A 691 21.84 -24.35 -8.31
CA THR A 691 21.70 -24.51 -6.87
C THR A 691 20.19 -24.54 -6.56
N MET A 692 19.74 -25.40 -5.65
CA MET A 692 18.34 -25.34 -5.19
C MET A 692 18.13 -24.07 -4.37
N LEU A 693 16.96 -23.44 -4.50
CA LEU A 693 16.56 -22.34 -3.64
C LEU A 693 16.40 -22.87 -2.21
N SER A 694 17.17 -22.31 -1.27
CA SER A 694 17.19 -22.72 0.13
C SER A 694 17.31 -21.53 1.04
N ILE A 695 17.07 -21.76 2.34
CA ILE A 695 17.35 -20.80 3.39
C ILE A 695 18.88 -20.70 3.55
N GLU A 696 19.37 -19.50 3.87
CA GLU A 696 20.78 -19.21 4.14
C GLU A 696 20.97 -18.77 5.60
N SER A 697 20.14 -17.84 6.07
CA SER A 697 20.26 -17.25 7.40
C SER A 697 18.93 -16.65 7.87
N ILE A 698 18.94 -16.05 9.05
CA ILE A 698 17.76 -15.70 9.84
C ILE A 698 17.99 -14.34 10.45
N LYS A 699 16.98 -13.48 10.43
CA LYS A 699 17.01 -12.19 11.12
C LYS A 699 17.05 -12.41 12.64
N GLU A 700 18.11 -11.93 13.29
CA GLU A 700 18.19 -11.83 14.76
C GLU A 700 17.05 -10.91 15.27
N ILE A 701 16.42 -11.32 16.37
CA ILE A 701 15.37 -10.54 17.05
C ILE A 701 15.83 -10.30 18.52
N GLN A 702 15.21 -9.33 19.20
CA GLN A 702 15.85 -8.55 20.26
C GLN A 702 15.35 -8.82 21.69
N THR A 703 16.17 -8.42 22.67
CA THR A 703 15.87 -8.52 24.11
C THR A 703 14.60 -7.76 24.48
N ILE A 704 13.69 -8.45 25.17
CA ILE A 704 12.47 -7.88 25.75
C ILE A 704 12.61 -7.84 27.28
N GLU A 705 11.92 -6.92 27.96
CA GLU A 705 11.89 -6.88 29.43
C GLU A 705 10.46 -6.70 29.96
N VAL A 706 10.18 -7.31 31.11
CA VAL A 706 8.88 -7.30 31.81
C VAL A 706 9.08 -7.24 33.34
N ASP A 707 8.05 -6.87 34.09
CA ASP A 707 8.14 -6.69 35.54
C ASP A 707 7.76 -7.94 36.35
N SER A 708 8.15 -7.99 37.63
CA SER A 708 7.80 -9.11 38.51
C SER A 708 6.29 -9.20 38.71
N GLY A 709 5.73 -10.35 38.35
CA GLY A 709 4.30 -10.61 38.32
C GLY A 709 3.73 -10.76 36.91
N THR A 710 4.42 -10.29 35.87
CA THR A 710 4.04 -10.59 34.48
C THR A 710 4.10 -12.10 34.27
N ILE A 711 3.01 -12.65 33.76
CA ILE A 711 2.81 -14.08 33.50
C ILE A 711 3.26 -14.41 32.06
N ARG A 712 3.58 -15.68 31.78
CA ARG A 712 4.40 -16.07 30.62
C ARG A 712 3.80 -15.59 29.31
N GLU A 713 2.49 -15.73 29.20
CA GLU A 713 1.77 -15.40 27.98
C GLU A 713 1.04 -14.04 28.09
N ASN A 714 1.62 -13.11 28.85
CA ASN A 714 1.35 -11.65 28.86
C ASN A 714 2.61 -10.83 28.46
N ILE A 715 3.59 -11.47 27.84
CA ILE A 715 4.85 -10.87 27.40
C ILE A 715 4.64 -10.42 25.93
N ASP A 716 5.39 -9.46 25.37
CA ASP A 716 5.21 -8.97 23.97
C ASP A 716 6.41 -9.18 22.99
N LEU A 717 6.24 -9.67 21.76
CA LEU A 717 5.15 -10.55 21.27
C LEU A 717 4.78 -10.60 19.75
N PRO A 718 5.67 -10.32 18.77
CA PRO A 718 5.42 -10.68 17.37
C PRO A 718 5.61 -12.18 17.10
N LYS A 719 4.86 -12.73 16.13
CA LYS A 719 4.82 -14.14 15.68
C LYS A 719 5.25 -14.26 14.20
N GLU A 720 5.87 -13.19 13.73
CA GLU A 720 6.49 -12.96 12.43
C GLU A 720 8.01 -12.82 12.62
N ILE A 721 8.78 -13.44 11.73
CA ILE A 721 10.24 -13.31 11.62
C ILE A 721 10.63 -13.50 10.16
N THR A 722 11.83 -13.04 9.82
CA THR A 722 12.34 -13.03 8.45
C THR A 722 13.44 -14.07 8.22
N LEU A 723 13.25 -14.93 7.23
CA LEU A 723 14.25 -15.79 6.63
C LEU A 723 15.00 -15.03 5.53
N LYS A 724 16.32 -15.23 5.43
CA LYS A 724 17.14 -14.83 4.29
C LYS A 724 17.50 -16.08 3.47
N LEU A 725 17.36 -15.98 2.15
CA LEU A 725 17.53 -17.10 1.22
C LEU A 725 18.91 -17.06 0.56
N ASN A 726 19.34 -18.21 0.03
CA ASN A 726 20.65 -18.40 -0.59
C ASN A 726 20.84 -17.66 -1.94
N ASN A 727 19.78 -17.04 -2.46
CA ASN A 727 19.80 -16.13 -3.60
C ASN A 727 19.79 -14.64 -3.21
N GLY A 728 19.68 -14.32 -1.91
CA GLY A 728 19.61 -12.96 -1.38
C GLY A 728 18.20 -12.43 -1.11
N ASP A 729 17.14 -13.12 -1.55
CA ASP A 729 15.75 -12.76 -1.24
C ASP A 729 15.42 -13.03 0.25
N THR A 730 14.25 -12.58 0.70
CA THR A 730 13.71 -12.86 2.04
C THR A 730 12.30 -13.45 2.00
N LYS A 731 11.93 -14.21 3.03
CA LYS A 731 10.63 -14.87 3.20
C LYS A 731 10.23 -14.94 4.67
N GLU A 732 8.93 -14.96 4.96
CA GLU A 732 8.37 -15.15 6.30
C GLU A 732 7.38 -16.35 6.21
N VAL A 733 7.35 -17.25 7.21
CA VAL A 733 6.45 -18.44 7.29
C VAL A 733 5.48 -18.36 8.50
N ASN A 734 5.39 -19.21 9.57
CA ASN A 734 4.55 -18.91 10.79
C ASN A 734 4.95 -19.56 12.15
N VAL A 735 5.21 -18.78 13.23
CA VAL A 735 5.88 -19.26 14.48
C VAL A 735 5.00 -19.25 15.73
N GLU A 736 4.69 -20.45 16.21
CA GLU A 736 4.38 -20.74 17.62
C GLU A 736 5.68 -20.86 18.41
N TRP A 737 5.68 -20.73 19.73
CA TRP A 737 6.93 -20.63 20.51
C TRP A 737 6.95 -21.54 21.76
N VAL A 738 8.11 -22.02 22.24
CA VAL A 738 8.16 -22.88 23.47
C VAL A 738 9.22 -22.60 24.54
N SER A 739 8.75 -22.78 25.79
CA SER A 739 9.44 -22.49 27.05
C SER A 739 9.36 -23.52 28.16
N ASN A 740 10.47 -23.57 28.89
CA ASN A 740 10.84 -24.67 29.76
C ASN A 740 11.10 -24.26 31.22
N ASP A 741 11.00 -23.00 31.68
CA ASP A 741 11.04 -22.72 33.14
C ASP A 741 10.53 -21.35 33.62
N TYR A 742 9.51 -20.76 32.97
CA TYR A 742 9.07 -19.43 33.40
C TYR A 742 8.64 -19.35 34.86
N ASP A 743 9.08 -18.29 35.52
CA ASP A 743 8.63 -17.91 36.85
C ASP A 743 8.40 -16.41 36.91
N ALA A 744 7.18 -16.00 36.58
CA ALA A 744 6.65 -14.64 36.69
C ALA A 744 7.12 -13.87 37.94
N LYS A 745 7.33 -14.55 39.06
CA LYS A 745 7.54 -13.95 40.38
C LYS A 745 9.02 -13.93 40.81
N LYS A 746 9.93 -14.31 39.90
CA LYS A 746 11.37 -14.46 40.16
C LYS A 746 12.18 -13.81 39.04
N ALA A 747 12.85 -12.69 39.36
CA ALA A 747 13.70 -11.98 38.41
C ALA A 747 14.70 -12.90 37.67
N GLY A 748 15.03 -12.53 36.44
CA GLY A 748 15.97 -13.25 35.58
C GLY A 748 15.56 -13.21 34.10
N GLU A 749 16.43 -13.64 33.19
CA GLU A 749 16.13 -13.76 31.73
C GLU A 749 15.91 -15.19 31.33
N TYR A 750 15.17 -15.36 30.24
CA TYR A 750 14.85 -16.68 29.72
C TYR A 750 14.74 -16.68 28.15
N THR A 751 14.75 -17.90 27.58
CA THR A 751 15.01 -18.44 26.20
C THR A 751 13.75 -18.93 25.46
N PHE A 752 13.77 -19.11 24.14
CA PHE A 752 12.61 -19.61 23.40
C PHE A 752 12.99 -20.63 22.28
N ILE A 753 12.76 -21.96 22.42
CA ILE A 753 13.29 -23.01 21.48
C ILE A 753 12.45 -23.21 20.20
N GLY A 754 13.10 -23.33 19.02
CA GLY A 754 12.64 -23.29 17.60
C GLY A 754 11.72 -24.34 16.96
N SER A 755 11.06 -24.00 15.82
CA SER A 755 10.67 -24.97 14.77
C SER A 755 10.33 -24.29 13.40
N TYR A 756 11.12 -24.59 12.35
CA TYR A 756 10.91 -24.20 10.91
C TYR A 756 9.68 -24.87 10.26
N ASP A 757 9.08 -24.55 9.09
CA ASP A 757 9.27 -23.62 7.95
C ASP A 757 10.34 -23.98 6.88
N LEU A 758 9.93 -24.63 5.79
CA LEU A 758 10.41 -24.39 4.44
C LEU A 758 9.27 -23.78 3.58
N PRO A 759 9.41 -22.54 3.08
CA PRO A 759 8.44 -21.96 2.14
C PRO A 759 8.19 -22.82 0.91
N GLU A 760 6.99 -22.72 0.34
CA GLU A 760 6.60 -23.48 -0.85
C GLU A 760 7.54 -23.20 -2.04
N GLY A 761 7.99 -24.26 -2.71
CA GLY A 761 9.03 -24.18 -3.74
C GLY A 761 10.48 -24.25 -3.20
N MET A 762 10.70 -24.61 -1.93
CA MET A 762 12.05 -24.89 -1.40
C MET A 762 12.22 -26.34 -0.99
N THR A 763 13.47 -26.83 -1.03
CA THR A 763 13.84 -28.19 -0.61
C THR A 763 15.17 -28.14 0.14
N GLY A 764 15.20 -28.55 1.41
CA GLY A 764 16.41 -28.53 2.24
C GLY A 764 16.13 -28.97 3.68
N GLU A 765 17.05 -28.63 4.58
CA GLU A 765 16.89 -28.78 6.04
C GLU A 765 16.35 -27.46 6.65
N LYS A 766 15.69 -27.55 7.81
CA LYS A 766 15.14 -26.43 8.58
C LYS A 766 16.09 -26.09 9.77
N PRO A 767 16.72 -24.89 9.83
CA PRO A 767 17.60 -24.50 10.94
C PRO A 767 16.93 -24.29 12.34
N GLU A 768 17.73 -24.04 13.39
CA GLU A 768 17.28 -23.70 14.77
C GLU A 768 17.87 -22.32 15.30
N ILE A 769 17.39 -21.69 16.40
CA ILE A 769 17.02 -20.22 16.43
C ILE A 769 17.04 -19.46 17.83
N THR A 770 17.31 -18.11 17.98
CA THR A 770 17.90 -17.40 19.20
C THR A 770 17.36 -15.97 19.76
N ALA A 771 16.72 -15.80 20.98
CA ALA A 771 16.03 -14.62 21.72
C ALA A 771 16.09 -14.56 23.26
N LYS A 772 15.96 -13.35 23.88
CA LYS A 772 15.85 -13.11 25.35
C LYS A 772 14.57 -12.35 25.81
N VAL A 773 13.99 -12.71 26.96
CA VAL A 773 13.11 -11.84 27.78
C VAL A 773 13.56 -11.81 29.24
N ARG A 774 13.63 -10.63 29.87
CA ARG A 774 14.04 -10.38 31.27
C ARG A 774 12.88 -10.02 32.20
N VAL A 775 12.74 -10.69 33.35
CA VAL A 775 11.89 -10.27 34.48
C VAL A 775 12.70 -9.39 35.44
N ARG A 776 12.17 -8.20 35.76
CA ARG A 776 12.73 -7.19 36.68
C ARG A 776 12.22 -7.39 38.12
N GLU A 777 12.95 -6.88 39.12
CA GLU A 777 12.46 -6.85 40.52
C GLU A 777 11.48 -5.68 40.77
N THR A 778 10.46 -5.89 41.61
CA THR A 778 9.57 -4.82 42.09
C THR A 778 10.30 -3.87 43.04
N LEU A 779 10.67 -2.69 42.54
CA LEU A 779 11.28 -1.62 43.33
C LEU A 779 10.26 -0.94 44.26
N ALA A 780 10.69 -0.64 45.49
CA ALA A 780 9.87 0.04 46.49
C ALA A 780 9.78 1.56 46.24
N GLU A 781 8.75 2.18 46.82
CA GLU A 781 8.38 3.59 46.72
C GLU A 781 9.57 4.57 46.69
N LYS A 782 9.88 5.12 45.51
CA LYS A 782 10.82 6.23 45.37
C LYS A 782 10.15 7.57 45.74
N SER A 783 10.67 8.24 46.76
CA SER A 783 10.17 9.52 47.28
C SER A 783 10.61 10.77 46.47
N GLU A 784 10.96 10.61 45.19
CA GLU A 784 11.57 11.67 44.37
C GLU A 784 10.60 12.42 43.44
N PHE A 785 9.37 11.91 43.26
CA PHE A 785 8.30 12.57 42.53
C PHE A 785 7.30 13.19 43.51
N GLU A 786 7.15 14.51 43.50
CA GLU A 786 6.07 15.21 44.20
C GLU A 786 4.78 15.01 43.41
N PHE A 787 3.73 14.50 44.06
CA PHE A 787 2.52 14.02 43.39
C PHE A 787 1.26 14.29 44.22
N SER A 788 0.22 14.83 43.58
CA SER A 788 -1.12 15.06 44.16
C SER A 788 -2.19 14.84 43.11
N ASP A 789 -3.29 14.18 43.48
CA ASP A 789 -4.53 14.07 42.69
C ASP A 789 -4.30 13.65 41.21
N GLY A 790 -3.48 12.62 41.00
CA GLY A 790 -3.15 12.10 39.66
C GLY A 790 -2.10 12.91 38.90
N LYS A 791 -1.54 13.97 39.48
CA LYS A 791 -0.63 14.92 38.83
C LYS A 791 0.73 14.99 39.52
N ILE A 792 1.82 14.86 38.74
CA ILE A 792 3.18 15.15 39.23
C ILE A 792 3.36 16.67 39.31
N THR A 793 3.62 17.20 40.50
CA THR A 793 3.81 18.64 40.74
C THR A 793 5.27 19.07 40.69
N GLY A 794 6.21 18.14 40.86
CA GLY A 794 7.64 18.42 40.92
C GLY A 794 8.48 17.15 40.95
N TYR A 795 9.76 17.28 40.58
CA TYR A 795 10.77 16.23 40.69
C TYR A 795 11.93 16.71 41.56
N THR A 796 12.27 15.93 42.59
CA THR A 796 13.33 16.24 43.57
C THR A 796 14.53 15.30 43.47
N GLY A 797 14.50 14.31 42.56
CA GLY A 797 15.61 13.40 42.30
C GLY A 797 16.79 14.06 41.59
N THR A 798 17.88 13.31 41.48
CA THR A 798 19.16 13.74 40.87
C THR A 798 19.46 13.10 39.52
N GLU A 799 18.70 12.07 39.13
CA GLU A 799 18.93 11.35 37.89
C GLU A 799 18.42 12.17 36.69
N THR A 800 19.17 12.13 35.59
CA THR A 800 18.89 12.87 34.35
C THR A 800 18.26 12.01 33.25
N ASP A 801 18.42 10.70 33.33
CA ASP A 801 17.63 9.72 32.59
C ASP A 801 16.54 9.21 33.54
N ILE A 802 15.26 9.43 33.18
CA ILE A 802 14.13 9.13 34.07
C ILE A 802 12.97 8.43 33.37
N ILE A 803 12.39 7.46 34.07
CA ILE A 803 11.10 6.88 33.74
C ILE A 803 10.06 7.45 34.69
N ILE A 804 9.04 8.11 34.17
CA ILE A 804 7.90 8.55 34.97
C ILE A 804 7.01 7.33 35.23
N PRO A 805 6.76 6.91 36.48
CA PRO A 805 6.00 5.70 36.77
C PRO A 805 4.51 5.89 36.42
N GLU A 806 3.85 4.83 35.94
CA GLU A 806 2.42 4.87 35.61
C GLU A 806 1.52 5.15 36.81
N THR A 807 1.95 4.75 38.02
CA THR A 807 1.23 5.00 39.26
C THR A 807 2.14 5.50 40.37
N ILE A 808 1.63 6.40 41.21
CA ILE A 808 2.27 6.89 42.43
C ILE A 808 1.24 6.80 43.56
N ASN A 809 1.62 6.24 44.71
CA ASN A 809 0.73 6.03 45.87
C ASN A 809 -0.60 5.32 45.52
N GLY A 810 -0.57 4.40 44.54
CA GLY A 810 -1.75 3.66 44.07
C GLY A 810 -2.73 4.46 43.20
N GLN A 811 -2.34 5.64 42.71
CA GLN A 811 -3.12 6.44 41.75
C GLN A 811 -2.34 6.59 40.43
N THR A 812 -3.04 6.52 39.30
CA THR A 812 -2.45 6.71 37.96
C THR A 812 -1.93 8.13 37.76
N VAL A 813 -0.76 8.26 37.12
CA VAL A 813 -0.22 9.54 36.67
C VAL A 813 -0.91 9.93 35.37
N VAL A 814 -1.83 10.89 35.44
CA VAL A 814 -2.64 11.38 34.31
C VAL A 814 -2.24 12.79 33.85
N ALA A 815 -1.37 13.48 34.58
CA ALA A 815 -0.94 14.84 34.27
C ALA A 815 0.48 15.17 34.78
N ILE A 816 1.20 16.01 34.03
CA ILE A 816 2.46 16.63 34.45
C ILE A 816 2.23 18.12 34.78
N GLY A 817 2.83 18.60 35.87
CA GLY A 817 2.66 19.95 36.40
C GLY A 817 3.51 21.03 35.73
N ASP A 818 3.08 22.27 35.91
CA ASP A 818 3.80 23.45 35.42
C ASP A 818 5.19 23.52 36.05
N ASN A 819 6.24 23.55 35.23
CA ASN A 819 7.64 23.53 35.64
C ASN A 819 8.10 22.25 36.40
N ALA A 820 7.33 21.16 36.43
CA ALA A 820 7.60 20.01 37.31
C ALA A 820 9.02 19.39 37.14
N PHE A 821 9.50 19.32 35.90
CA PHE A 821 10.83 18.82 35.51
C PHE A 821 11.72 19.93 34.92
N LYS A 822 11.39 21.20 35.14
CA LYS A 822 12.13 22.33 34.56
C LYS A 822 13.52 22.49 35.17
N GLY A 823 14.53 22.71 34.32
CA GLY A 823 15.89 23.05 34.79
C GLY A 823 16.56 21.92 35.57
N LYS A 824 16.24 20.65 35.26
CA LYS A 824 16.75 19.45 35.95
C LYS A 824 17.97 18.85 35.25
N GLY A 825 18.25 19.28 34.02
CA GLY A 825 19.32 18.72 33.19
C GLY A 825 18.97 17.33 32.62
N LEU A 826 17.68 17.02 32.46
CA LEU A 826 17.27 15.72 31.92
C LEU A 826 17.84 15.50 30.52
N THR A 827 18.44 14.33 30.30
CA THR A 827 18.96 13.87 29.01
C THR A 827 17.92 13.04 28.24
N SER A 828 17.04 12.36 28.98
CA SER A 828 16.00 11.48 28.46
C SER A 828 14.84 11.39 29.44
N VAL A 829 13.61 11.23 28.92
CA VAL A 829 12.42 11.01 29.76
C VAL A 829 11.43 10.08 29.06
N GLN A 830 11.03 9.01 29.74
CA GLN A 830 9.88 8.19 29.35
C GLN A 830 8.63 8.68 30.09
N ILE A 831 7.62 9.11 29.33
CA ILE A 831 6.33 9.60 29.85
C ILE A 831 5.26 8.52 29.60
N PRO A 832 4.52 8.05 30.62
CA PRO A 832 3.59 6.94 30.46
C PRO A 832 2.34 7.33 29.67
N ASN A 833 1.81 6.38 28.90
CA ASN A 833 0.78 6.63 27.87
C ASN A 833 -0.55 7.23 28.40
N GLY A 834 -0.88 7.01 29.67
CA GLY A 834 -2.07 7.56 30.33
C GLY A 834 -1.99 9.05 30.72
N VAL A 835 -0.87 9.73 30.45
CA VAL A 835 -0.73 11.18 30.69
C VAL A 835 -1.47 11.98 29.61
N LYS A 836 -2.51 12.70 30.04
CA LYS A 836 -3.41 13.45 29.15
C LYS A 836 -3.03 14.93 28.98
N THR A 837 -2.32 15.50 29.95
CA THR A 837 -1.93 16.92 29.95
C THR A 837 -0.50 17.12 30.43
N ILE A 838 0.27 17.96 29.72
CA ILE A 838 1.62 18.37 30.10
C ILE A 838 1.63 19.87 30.40
N GLY A 839 2.03 20.26 31.60
CA GLY A 839 1.95 21.65 32.09
C GLY A 839 2.86 22.66 31.40
N THR A 840 2.63 23.94 31.71
CA THR A 840 3.41 25.09 31.23
C THR A 840 4.87 24.95 31.66
N ALA A 841 5.78 24.98 30.69
CA ALA A 841 7.22 24.80 30.88
C ALA A 841 7.62 23.51 31.66
N ALA A 842 6.79 22.46 31.60
CA ALA A 842 6.97 21.22 32.37
C ALA A 842 8.37 20.60 32.24
N PHE A 843 8.89 20.48 31.01
CA PHE A 843 10.19 19.89 30.68
C PHE A 843 11.17 20.93 30.09
N ALA A 844 10.92 22.22 30.30
CA ALA A 844 11.74 23.28 29.74
C ALA A 844 13.14 23.35 30.36
N GLN A 845 14.11 23.85 29.58
CA GLN A 845 15.49 24.11 30.02
C GLN A 845 16.17 22.82 30.53
N ASN A 846 16.11 21.77 29.71
CA ASN A 846 16.80 20.49 29.93
C ASN A 846 17.69 20.17 28.70
N GLU A 847 18.22 18.96 28.64
CA GLU A 847 19.19 18.50 27.65
C GLU A 847 18.61 17.40 26.73
N LEU A 848 17.27 17.26 26.70
CA LEU A 848 16.55 16.17 26.02
C LEU A 848 16.86 16.17 24.51
N THR A 849 17.35 15.05 23.99
CA THR A 849 17.57 14.84 22.54
C THR A 849 16.38 14.23 21.81
N GLU A 850 15.53 13.51 22.54
CA GLU A 850 14.29 12.91 22.08
C GLU A 850 13.21 13.00 23.18
N VAL A 851 11.93 12.90 22.79
CA VAL A 851 10.83 12.67 23.74
C VAL A 851 9.66 11.96 23.04
N GLY A 852 9.19 10.86 23.63
CA GLY A 852 7.92 10.23 23.26
C GLY A 852 6.74 10.98 23.88
N LEU A 853 5.83 11.50 23.05
CA LEU A 853 4.58 12.08 23.54
C LEU A 853 3.55 10.96 23.83
N PRO A 854 2.88 10.96 25.01
CA PRO A 854 1.89 9.96 25.39
C PRO A 854 0.75 9.82 24.38
N LYS A 855 0.28 8.59 24.13
CA LYS A 855 -0.84 8.33 23.19
C LYS A 855 -2.12 9.08 23.58
N GLU A 856 -2.41 9.23 24.88
CA GLU A 856 -3.60 9.95 25.37
C GLU A 856 -3.41 11.46 25.59
N LEU A 857 -2.28 12.05 25.16
CA LEU A 857 -2.01 13.48 25.31
C LEU A 857 -2.96 14.33 24.46
N THR A 858 -3.77 15.18 25.09
CA THR A 858 -4.68 16.12 24.40
C THR A 858 -4.25 17.58 24.51
N GLU A 859 -3.45 17.93 25.53
CA GLU A 859 -3.06 19.32 25.81
C GLU A 859 -1.59 19.45 26.23
N THR A 860 -0.87 20.40 25.62
CA THR A 860 0.44 20.88 26.09
C THR A 860 0.37 22.34 26.52
N GLY A 861 1.02 22.67 27.64
CA GLY A 861 1.17 24.03 28.12
C GLY A 861 2.19 24.82 27.30
N ASN A 862 2.13 26.15 27.43
CA ASN A 862 3.11 27.03 26.78
C ASN A 862 4.54 26.68 27.24
N MET A 863 5.51 26.75 26.32
CA MET A 863 6.92 26.45 26.58
C MET A 863 7.21 25.02 27.09
N ALA A 864 6.31 24.05 26.94
CA ALA A 864 6.43 22.70 27.53
C ALA A 864 7.82 22.04 27.39
N PHE A 865 8.45 22.13 26.21
CA PHE A 865 9.77 21.60 25.88
C PHE A 865 10.76 22.68 25.39
N PHE A 866 10.50 23.96 25.72
CA PHE A 866 11.37 25.10 25.37
C PHE A 866 12.78 24.93 25.94
N GLN A 867 13.81 25.22 25.13
CA GLN A 867 15.23 25.01 25.49
C GLN A 867 15.52 23.55 25.86
N ASN A 868 15.65 22.74 24.82
CA ASN A 868 16.12 21.36 24.86
C ASN A 868 17.04 21.12 23.64
N LYS A 869 17.33 19.85 23.32
CA LYS A 869 18.17 19.44 22.18
C LYS A 869 17.43 18.51 21.22
N LEU A 870 16.09 18.59 21.20
CA LEU A 870 15.23 17.68 20.46
C LEU A 870 15.55 17.77 18.97
N THR A 871 15.96 16.65 18.35
CA THR A 871 16.24 16.56 16.91
C THR A 871 15.03 16.07 16.12
N SER A 872 14.14 15.33 16.77
CA SER A 872 12.81 14.97 16.27
C SER A 872 11.79 14.89 17.43
N VAL A 873 10.51 15.04 17.10
CA VAL A 873 9.37 14.77 18.00
C VAL A 873 8.25 14.20 17.13
N LYS A 874 7.61 13.10 17.54
CA LYS A 874 6.33 12.69 16.94
C LYS A 874 5.18 13.36 17.69
N ILE A 875 4.44 14.21 16.99
CA ILE A 875 3.17 14.76 17.49
C ILE A 875 2.11 13.65 17.41
N ASN A 876 1.32 13.46 18.47
CA ASN A 876 0.24 12.49 18.50
C ASN A 876 -1.09 13.13 18.04
N ASP A 877 -1.97 12.34 17.44
CA ASP A 877 -3.20 12.81 16.79
C ASP A 877 -4.23 13.41 17.78
N GLY A 878 -4.03 13.27 19.09
CA GLY A 878 -4.84 13.90 20.12
C GLY A 878 -4.61 15.41 20.30
N LEU A 879 -3.51 15.96 19.76
CA LEU A 879 -3.16 17.37 19.92
C LEU A 879 -3.83 18.27 18.86
N THR A 880 -4.70 19.17 19.31
CA THR A 880 -5.43 20.11 18.42
C THR A 880 -4.74 21.48 18.26
N VAL A 881 -3.80 21.82 19.14
CA VAL A 881 -3.05 23.09 19.13
C VAL A 881 -1.60 22.85 19.54
N ILE A 882 -0.65 23.43 18.80
CA ILE A 882 0.76 23.43 19.18
C ILE A 882 1.05 24.73 19.95
N SER A 883 1.23 24.62 21.26
CA SER A 883 1.21 25.74 22.21
C SER A 883 2.38 26.74 22.08
N THR A 884 2.20 27.94 22.66
CA THR A 884 3.13 29.08 22.48
C THR A 884 4.56 28.69 22.88
N ALA A 885 5.48 28.76 21.93
CA ALA A 885 6.89 28.38 22.08
C ALA A 885 7.13 26.98 22.67
N SER A 886 6.23 26.01 22.44
CA SER A 886 6.32 24.65 23.02
C SER A 886 7.61 23.91 22.67
N PHE A 887 8.13 24.07 21.45
CA PHE A 887 9.34 23.42 20.93
C PHE A 887 10.43 24.42 20.52
N ARG A 888 10.32 25.69 20.94
CA ARG A 888 11.30 26.74 20.62
C ARG A 888 12.68 26.46 21.23
N ASP A 889 13.75 26.85 20.52
CA ASP A 889 15.14 26.74 20.99
C ASP A 889 15.50 25.25 21.18
N ASN A 890 15.49 24.52 20.05
CA ASN A 890 15.71 23.08 19.91
C ASN A 890 16.54 22.79 18.64
N GLN A 891 16.61 21.54 18.19
CA GLN A 891 17.45 21.10 17.06
C GLN A 891 16.64 20.34 16.00
N LEU A 892 15.32 20.58 15.92
CA LEU A 892 14.42 19.84 15.02
C LEU A 892 14.80 20.09 13.57
N THR A 893 15.15 19.03 12.82
CA THR A 893 15.48 19.08 11.38
C THR A 893 14.26 18.79 10.49
N SER A 894 13.30 18.02 11.01
CA SER A 894 11.98 17.82 10.43
C SER A 894 10.91 17.77 11.53
N ILE A 895 9.65 18.02 11.16
CA ILE A 895 8.50 17.82 12.05
C ILE A 895 7.28 17.41 11.22
N GLU A 896 6.63 16.33 11.63
CA GLU A 896 5.32 15.94 11.10
C GLU A 896 4.23 16.59 11.96
N ILE A 897 3.28 17.27 11.30
CA ILE A 897 2.15 17.92 11.97
C ILE A 897 0.89 17.17 11.52
N PRO A 898 0.16 16.49 12.42
CA PRO A 898 -0.97 15.66 12.04
C PRO A 898 -2.21 16.50 11.70
N GLU A 899 -3.10 15.90 10.92
CA GLU A 899 -4.36 16.44 10.42
C GLU A 899 -5.43 16.72 11.53
N SER A 900 -5.07 16.61 12.80
CA SER A 900 -5.86 17.07 13.96
C SER A 900 -5.45 18.45 14.49
N VAL A 901 -4.27 18.95 14.12
CA VAL A 901 -3.79 20.28 14.53
C VAL A 901 -4.51 21.37 13.76
N THR A 902 -5.14 22.29 14.51
CA THR A 902 -5.92 23.42 13.97
C THR A 902 -5.23 24.78 14.12
N SER A 903 -4.20 24.87 14.95
CA SER A 903 -3.43 26.10 15.16
C SER A 903 -2.00 25.81 15.61
N ILE A 904 -1.05 26.54 15.03
CA ILE A 904 0.36 26.56 15.44
C ILE A 904 0.61 27.91 16.11
N ALA A 905 0.72 27.92 17.44
CA ALA A 905 0.78 29.16 18.19
C ALA A 905 2.08 29.95 17.99
N ARG A 906 2.04 31.21 18.43
CA ARG A 906 3.16 32.15 18.43
C ARG A 906 4.48 31.49 18.87
N GLN A 907 5.52 31.60 18.04
CA GLN A 907 6.87 31.06 18.26
C GLN A 907 6.99 29.54 18.49
N ALA A 908 5.99 28.71 18.18
CA ALA A 908 5.97 27.27 18.48
C ALA A 908 7.27 26.50 18.15
N PHE A 909 7.80 26.69 16.94
CA PHE A 909 9.01 26.06 16.38
C PHE A 909 10.13 27.07 16.07
N MET A 910 10.11 28.24 16.71
CA MET A 910 11.14 29.25 16.50
C MET A 910 12.52 28.74 16.96
N ASP A 911 13.61 29.20 16.32
CA ASP A 911 14.99 28.84 16.65
C ASP A 911 15.18 27.30 16.66
N ASN A 912 15.08 26.70 15.47
CA ASN A 912 15.24 25.25 15.18
C ASN A 912 15.99 25.06 13.84
N GLN A 913 15.99 23.86 13.25
CA GLN A 913 16.77 23.52 12.05
C GLN A 913 15.92 22.99 10.87
N LEU A 914 14.60 23.22 10.88
CA LEU A 914 13.65 22.61 9.94
C LEU A 914 13.96 23.01 8.48
N GLU A 915 14.13 22.04 7.58
CA GLU A 915 14.51 22.28 6.17
C GLU A 915 13.31 22.38 5.21
N THR A 916 12.22 21.69 5.50
CA THR A 916 10.91 21.79 4.84
C THR A 916 9.78 21.63 5.86
N ILE A 917 8.55 22.04 5.51
CA ILE A 917 7.35 21.73 6.29
C ILE A 917 6.10 21.67 5.41
N ASN A 918 5.25 20.68 5.66
CA ASN A 918 3.90 20.60 5.09
C ASN A 918 2.90 21.13 6.12
N ILE A 919 1.95 21.96 5.69
CA ILE A 919 0.91 22.56 6.53
C ILE A 919 -0.42 21.80 6.31
N PRO A 920 -0.94 21.07 7.30
CA PRO A 920 -2.22 20.35 7.20
C PRO A 920 -3.44 21.20 6.80
N SER A 921 -4.42 20.54 6.18
CA SER A 921 -5.65 21.14 5.62
C SER A 921 -6.55 21.85 6.65
N LYS A 922 -6.48 21.43 7.92
CA LYS A 922 -7.30 21.96 9.03
C LYS A 922 -6.63 23.04 9.86
N ILE A 923 -5.45 23.53 9.47
CA ILE A 923 -4.82 24.67 10.14
C ILE A 923 -5.53 25.96 9.76
N ASN A 924 -5.97 26.71 10.79
CA ASN A 924 -6.66 27.98 10.63
C ASN A 924 -5.79 29.20 11.01
N ASP A 925 -4.79 29.03 11.88
CA ASP A 925 -3.86 30.08 12.31
C ASP A 925 -2.41 29.57 12.44
N ILE A 926 -1.48 30.31 11.82
CA ILE A 926 -0.03 30.14 11.96
C ILE A 926 0.52 31.38 12.66
N GLY A 927 0.75 31.30 13.96
CA GLY A 927 1.03 32.45 14.82
C GLY A 927 2.33 33.21 14.51
N THR A 928 2.42 34.44 15.05
CA THR A 928 3.61 35.31 14.94
C THR A 928 4.91 34.56 15.22
N SER A 929 5.86 34.62 14.27
CA SER A 929 7.17 33.96 14.38
C SER A 929 7.13 32.44 14.62
N ALA A 930 6.05 31.73 14.26
CA ALA A 930 5.89 30.28 14.52
C ALA A 930 7.09 29.42 14.09
N PHE A 931 7.66 29.68 12.90
CA PHE A 931 8.79 28.98 12.30
C PHE A 931 10.01 29.90 12.07
N GLN A 932 10.10 31.01 12.81
CA GLN A 932 11.18 31.97 12.65
C GLN A 932 12.55 31.36 13.00
N ASN A 933 13.58 31.68 12.21
CA ASN A 933 14.94 31.13 12.35
C ASN A 933 14.95 29.58 12.28
N ASN A 934 14.59 29.04 11.12
CA ASN A 934 14.82 27.65 10.72
C ASN A 934 15.65 27.65 9.41
N ASN A 935 15.77 26.49 8.76
CA ASN A 935 16.44 26.32 7.47
C ASN A 935 15.46 26.20 6.29
N LEU A 936 14.19 26.66 6.45
CA LEU A 936 13.11 26.29 5.54
C LEU A 936 13.34 26.77 4.11
N SER A 937 13.45 25.82 3.20
CA SER A 937 13.57 26.01 1.76
C SER A 937 12.21 26.01 1.07
N VAL A 938 11.31 25.11 1.48
CA VAL A 938 9.94 24.97 0.95
C VAL A 938 8.94 24.80 2.10
N VAL A 939 7.80 25.49 1.98
CA VAL A 939 6.60 25.28 2.80
C VAL A 939 5.45 24.91 1.88
N THR A 940 4.92 23.70 2.03
CA THR A 940 3.72 23.27 1.29
C THR A 940 2.48 23.75 2.03
N MET A 941 1.70 24.63 1.41
CA MET A 941 0.44 25.16 1.94
C MET A 941 -0.75 24.34 1.39
N PRO A 942 -1.80 24.08 2.18
CA PRO A 942 -2.88 23.17 1.78
C PRO A 942 -3.75 23.74 0.65
N VAL A 943 -4.45 22.85 -0.06
CA VAL A 943 -5.46 23.20 -1.08
C VAL A 943 -6.60 24.04 -0.49
N ASP A 944 -7.15 23.64 0.66
CA ASP A 944 -8.26 24.33 1.35
C ASP A 944 -7.81 25.59 2.12
N ILE A 945 -7.02 26.46 1.48
CA ILE A 945 -6.43 27.64 2.14
C ILE A 945 -7.45 28.71 2.55
N VAL A 946 -8.73 28.51 2.18
CA VAL A 946 -9.89 29.24 2.70
C VAL A 946 -10.00 29.12 4.22
N ASN A 947 -9.50 28.03 4.81
CA ASN A 947 -9.48 27.79 6.26
C ASN A 947 -8.45 28.65 7.01
N ILE A 948 -7.35 29.09 6.36
CA ILE A 948 -6.32 29.91 7.00
C ILE A 948 -6.83 31.36 7.14
N GLU A 949 -7.34 31.67 8.32
CA GLU A 949 -7.74 33.02 8.73
C GLU A 949 -6.52 33.95 8.81
N THR A 950 -5.41 33.47 9.43
CA THR A 950 -4.21 34.29 9.62
C THR A 950 -2.89 33.53 9.46
N ILE A 951 -1.97 34.13 8.70
CA ILE A 951 -0.53 33.91 8.83
C ILE A 951 0.04 35.10 9.60
N GLY A 952 0.44 34.87 10.85
CA GLY A 952 0.95 35.88 11.76
C GLY A 952 2.23 36.52 11.24
N SER A 953 2.39 37.82 11.50
CA SER A 953 3.57 38.58 11.07
C SER A 953 4.87 37.85 11.41
N LYS A 954 5.79 37.75 10.45
CA LYS A 954 7.10 37.10 10.62
C LYS A 954 7.07 35.59 10.87
N ALA A 955 5.95 34.90 10.62
CA ALA A 955 5.81 33.44 10.80
C ALA A 955 7.04 32.64 10.32
N PHE A 956 7.56 32.98 9.12
CA PHE A 956 8.70 32.33 8.48
C PHE A 956 9.95 33.23 8.34
N ASP A 957 10.07 34.30 9.13
CA ASP A 957 11.26 35.19 9.09
C ASP A 957 12.56 34.42 9.34
N GLY A 958 13.64 34.78 8.65
CA GLY A 958 14.99 34.23 8.92
C GLY A 958 15.31 32.93 8.18
N ASN A 959 14.35 32.34 7.47
CA ASN A 959 14.55 31.21 6.57
C ASN A 959 15.10 31.71 5.21
N PRO A 960 16.31 31.29 4.78
CA PRO A 960 16.92 31.80 3.54
C PRO A 960 16.37 31.08 2.29
N ASN A 961 15.94 31.86 1.29
CA ASN A 961 15.39 31.38 0.01
C ASN A 961 14.05 30.62 0.10
N ILE A 962 13.26 30.82 1.17
CA ILE A 962 12.00 30.12 1.39
C ILE A 962 10.97 30.36 0.26
N LYS A 963 10.50 29.29 -0.36
CA LYS A 963 9.31 29.24 -1.22
C LYS A 963 8.10 28.82 -0.39
N LEU A 964 6.96 29.47 -0.60
CA LEU A 964 5.68 29.04 -0.07
C LEU A 964 4.89 28.50 -1.26
N GLU A 965 4.71 27.18 -1.34
CA GLU A 965 4.02 26.53 -2.46
C GLU A 965 2.54 26.37 -2.12
N TYR A 966 1.71 27.12 -2.83
CA TYR A 966 0.27 27.22 -2.61
C TYR A 966 -0.44 26.30 -3.59
N LEU A 967 -0.85 25.10 -3.14
CA LEU A 967 -1.40 24.07 -4.05
C LEU A 967 -2.60 24.59 -4.86
N ILE A 968 -3.52 25.33 -4.23
CA ILE A 968 -4.65 26.00 -4.92
C ILE A 968 -4.24 26.98 -6.04
N LEU A 969 -3.06 27.59 -5.95
CA LEU A 969 -2.55 28.48 -7.00
C LEU A 969 -2.00 27.67 -8.19
N VAL A 970 -1.35 26.53 -7.90
CA VAL A 970 -0.86 25.59 -8.92
C VAL A 970 -2.04 24.94 -9.64
N GLU A 971 -3.04 24.46 -8.91
CA GLU A 971 -4.28 23.89 -9.44
C GLU A 971 -5.05 24.89 -10.31
N ALA A 972 -5.19 26.15 -9.87
CA ALA A 972 -5.86 27.19 -10.65
C ALA A 972 -5.10 27.57 -11.93
N ILE A 973 -3.76 27.60 -11.90
CA ILE A 973 -2.93 27.78 -13.10
C ILE A 973 -3.15 26.60 -14.06
N GLU A 974 -3.09 25.37 -13.56
CA GLU A 974 -3.26 24.16 -14.35
C GLU A 974 -4.66 24.03 -14.97
N GLU A 975 -5.72 24.37 -14.23
CA GLU A 975 -7.10 24.36 -14.76
C GLU A 975 -7.26 25.43 -15.85
N ALA A 976 -6.73 26.63 -15.63
CA ALA A 976 -6.76 27.71 -16.61
C ALA A 976 -6.00 27.38 -17.90
N GLU A 977 -4.87 26.67 -17.82
CA GLU A 977 -4.11 26.21 -18.99
C GLU A 977 -4.80 25.07 -19.78
N LYS A 978 -5.79 24.38 -19.18
CA LYS A 978 -6.53 23.28 -19.82
C LYS A 978 -7.81 23.74 -20.55
N ILE A 979 -8.13 25.03 -20.53
CA ILE A 979 -9.34 25.59 -21.17
C ILE A 979 -9.19 25.67 -22.69
N ASP A 980 -10.18 25.17 -23.42
CA ASP A 980 -10.26 25.36 -24.86
C ASP A 980 -10.63 26.82 -25.19
N THR A 981 -9.64 27.55 -25.72
CA THR A 981 -9.80 28.93 -26.21
C THR A 981 -10.20 29.01 -27.68
N THR A 982 -10.45 27.89 -28.35
CA THR A 982 -10.86 27.85 -29.76
C THR A 982 -12.19 28.60 -29.95
N ASP A 983 -12.24 29.45 -30.97
CA ASP A 983 -13.38 30.33 -31.30
C ASP A 983 -13.85 31.30 -30.18
N LYS A 984 -13.09 31.43 -29.07
CA LYS A 984 -13.35 32.42 -28.01
C LYS A 984 -12.80 33.83 -28.38
N PRO A 985 -13.37 34.93 -27.85
CA PRO A 985 -12.92 36.29 -28.19
C PRO A 985 -11.49 36.61 -27.74
N GLU A 986 -10.69 37.19 -28.65
CA GLU A 986 -9.27 37.50 -28.46
C GLU A 986 -8.98 38.37 -27.21
N GLU A 987 -9.86 39.33 -26.88
CA GLU A 987 -9.73 40.18 -25.69
C GLU A 987 -9.91 39.42 -24.36
N LEU A 988 -10.68 38.32 -24.35
CA LEU A 988 -10.88 37.47 -23.16
C LEU A 988 -9.77 36.42 -23.03
N VAL A 989 -9.29 35.86 -24.14
CA VAL A 989 -8.14 34.94 -24.15
C VAL A 989 -6.90 35.66 -23.61
N GLN A 990 -6.61 36.88 -24.08
CA GLN A 990 -5.52 37.70 -23.55
C GLN A 990 -5.67 38.07 -22.06
N ALA A 991 -6.90 38.11 -21.54
CA ALA A 991 -7.16 38.33 -20.11
C ALA A 991 -6.83 37.09 -19.27
N LEU A 992 -7.16 35.89 -19.76
CA LEU A 992 -6.81 34.62 -19.11
C LEU A 992 -5.30 34.36 -19.16
N GLU A 993 -4.66 34.51 -20.33
CA GLU A 993 -3.20 34.40 -20.49
C GLU A 993 -2.44 35.31 -19.51
N LYS A 994 -2.91 36.56 -19.35
CA LYS A 994 -2.34 37.51 -18.41
C LYS A 994 -2.52 37.09 -16.95
N ALA A 995 -3.70 36.57 -16.57
CA ALA A 995 -3.96 36.10 -15.22
C ALA A 995 -3.10 34.88 -14.86
N ILE A 996 -2.89 33.96 -15.82
CA ILE A 996 -1.98 32.82 -15.69
C ILE A 996 -0.53 33.29 -15.47
N GLU A 997 -0.04 34.24 -16.26
CA GLU A 997 1.35 34.72 -16.12
C GLU A 997 1.59 35.47 -14.81
N GLU A 998 0.64 36.32 -14.38
CA GLU A 998 0.72 37.02 -13.08
C GLU A 998 0.66 36.03 -11.89
N ALA A 999 -0.09 34.92 -12.02
CA ALA A 999 -0.11 33.84 -11.03
C ALA A 999 1.20 33.02 -11.02
N LYS A 1000 1.83 32.79 -12.18
CA LYS A 1000 3.16 32.14 -12.28
C LYS A 1000 4.27 33.00 -11.68
N GLU A 1001 4.30 34.30 -11.96
CA GLU A 1001 5.24 35.23 -11.31
C GLU A 1001 5.05 35.25 -9.78
N LEU A 1002 3.81 35.08 -9.30
CA LEU A 1002 3.49 34.99 -7.88
C LEU A 1002 3.92 33.65 -7.25
N ASN A 1003 3.78 32.53 -7.96
CA ASN A 1003 4.17 31.21 -7.46
C ASN A 1003 5.70 31.07 -7.26
N GLU A 1004 6.49 31.75 -8.10
CA GLU A 1004 7.95 31.80 -7.97
C GLU A 1004 8.47 32.96 -7.09
N LYS A 1005 7.58 33.72 -6.45
CA LYS A 1005 7.93 34.84 -5.56
C LYS A 1005 8.27 34.32 -4.14
N PRO A 1006 9.52 34.51 -3.64
CA PRO A 1006 9.87 34.11 -2.28
C PRO A 1006 9.00 34.81 -1.23
N ASN A 1007 8.40 34.03 -0.34
CA ASN A 1007 7.45 34.53 0.68
C ASN A 1007 6.29 35.37 0.08
N ALA A 1008 5.62 34.86 -0.97
CA ALA A 1008 4.36 35.40 -1.47
C ALA A 1008 3.27 35.46 -0.37
N ALA A 1009 2.51 36.55 -0.30
CA ALA A 1009 1.52 36.74 0.76
C ALA A 1009 0.17 36.09 0.41
N LEU A 1010 -0.46 35.46 1.41
CA LEU A 1010 -1.73 34.74 1.27
C LEU A 1010 -2.84 35.54 0.55
N GLU A 1011 -2.95 36.84 0.82
CA GLU A 1011 -3.97 37.69 0.18
C GLU A 1011 -3.65 37.99 -1.29
N GLU A 1012 -2.37 38.05 -1.68
CA GLU A 1012 -1.97 38.16 -3.10
C GLU A 1012 -2.32 36.86 -3.85
N VAL A 1013 -2.19 35.71 -3.18
CA VAL A 1013 -2.53 34.39 -3.74
C VAL A 1013 -4.04 34.23 -3.92
N LYS A 1014 -4.83 34.64 -2.91
CA LYS A 1014 -6.30 34.68 -3.02
C LYS A 1014 -6.75 35.61 -4.16
N GLU A 1015 -6.10 36.77 -4.32
CA GLU A 1015 -6.37 37.70 -5.43
C GLU A 1015 -6.00 37.09 -6.80
N ALA A 1016 -4.87 36.39 -6.92
CA ALA A 1016 -4.47 35.71 -8.16
C ALA A 1016 -5.43 34.58 -8.56
N VAL A 1017 -5.81 33.69 -7.63
CA VAL A 1017 -6.81 32.64 -7.88
C VAL A 1017 -8.16 33.24 -8.24
N GLN A 1018 -8.59 34.32 -7.56
CA GLN A 1018 -9.83 35.01 -7.91
C GLN A 1018 -9.78 35.65 -9.31
N ASN A 1019 -8.64 36.21 -9.72
CA ASN A 1019 -8.45 36.81 -11.04
C ASN A 1019 -8.49 35.74 -12.15
N ILE A 1020 -7.86 34.58 -11.93
CA ILE A 1020 -7.99 33.41 -12.82
C ILE A 1020 -9.47 33.02 -12.96
N ASN A 1021 -10.15 32.72 -11.85
CA ASN A 1021 -11.54 32.25 -11.88
C ASN A 1021 -12.48 33.27 -12.53
N SER A 1022 -12.23 34.58 -12.35
CA SER A 1022 -13.00 35.65 -13.00
C SER A 1022 -12.79 35.70 -14.52
N ALA A 1023 -11.60 35.36 -15.02
CA ALA A 1023 -11.33 35.25 -16.46
C ALA A 1023 -11.97 33.99 -17.07
N ILE A 1024 -11.97 32.89 -16.32
CA ILE A 1024 -12.66 31.64 -16.68
C ILE A 1024 -14.18 31.87 -16.79
N GLU A 1025 -14.79 32.52 -15.78
CA GLU A 1025 -16.22 32.88 -15.82
C GLU A 1025 -16.55 33.77 -17.03
N ALA A 1026 -15.69 34.74 -17.38
CA ALA A 1026 -15.91 35.60 -18.54
C ALA A 1026 -15.91 34.83 -19.87
N LEU A 1027 -14.98 33.90 -20.08
CA LEU A 1027 -14.91 33.04 -21.28
C LEU A 1027 -16.10 32.08 -21.43
N ASN A 1028 -16.76 31.75 -20.32
CA ASN A 1028 -17.95 30.89 -20.30
C ASN A 1028 -19.27 31.66 -20.49
N LEU A 1029 -19.29 32.98 -20.26
CA LEU A 1029 -20.50 33.79 -20.37
C LEU A 1029 -20.89 34.16 -21.81
N ASP A 1030 -19.93 34.23 -22.75
CA ASP A 1030 -20.21 34.62 -24.15
C ASP A 1030 -20.98 33.55 -24.96
N GLU A 1031 -21.05 32.31 -24.48
CA GLU A 1031 -21.90 31.27 -25.09
C GLU A 1031 -23.41 31.58 -25.00
N ILE A 1032 -23.80 32.50 -24.12
CA ILE A 1032 -25.20 32.87 -23.88
C ILE A 1032 -25.68 33.97 -24.87
N THR A 1033 -24.76 34.67 -25.55
CA THR A 1033 -25.07 35.91 -26.27
C THR A 1033 -25.52 35.73 -27.73
N GLU A 1034 -25.11 34.67 -28.43
CA GLU A 1034 -25.50 34.46 -29.84
C GLU A 1034 -26.94 33.94 -30.03
N GLU A 1035 -27.48 33.14 -29.11
CA GLU A 1035 -28.78 32.45 -29.30
C GLU A 1035 -30.03 33.39 -29.24
N THR A 1036 -29.82 34.71 -29.12
CA THR A 1036 -30.90 35.72 -29.10
C THR A 1036 -30.97 36.62 -30.35
N ALA A 1037 -30.21 36.31 -31.40
CA ALA A 1037 -30.07 37.14 -32.61
C ALA A 1037 -30.54 36.46 -33.93
N ALA A 1038 -31.69 35.77 -33.91
CA ALA A 1038 -32.30 35.11 -35.08
C ALA A 1038 -33.80 35.43 -35.29
#